data_AF-A0A259NAA1-F1
#
_entry.id   AF-A0A259NAA1-F1
#
_cell.length_a   1.000
_cell.length_b   1.000
_cell.length_c   1.000
_cell.angle_alpha   90.00
_cell.angle_beta   90.00
_cell.angle_gamma   90.00
#
_symmetry.space_group_name_H-M   'P 1'
#
loop_
_entity.id
_entity.type
_entity.pdbx_description
1 polymer ?
#
loop_
_entity_poly.entity_id
_entity_poly.type
_entity_poly.pdbx_seq_one_letter_code
_entity_poly.pdbx_strand_id
1 'polypeptide(L)'
;MVKNAGVDSGLPSSIGQENRVVKYETLEEASVAARILGITGWKSYDSLYKLDKKLPAAPHQKYRKAWRGWAEFLRVEKAVEKYESLSEASLAAIALGINSSTKYRKDYQKDQRLPSCPELTYSQEWISWPNFFGKKKRAAKYKELAEAAVAARRLRIMTFTEYGKRYSEDPKLPKYPETVYKKEWRGYYDFLDVEPPIKSYSTLAEASCAARALGFKSSLDYKNGRHQDPRLPKNPARTYKSKWENWYVFLGSSVLNNKYPSIEEAGAAARKLGVFSSFEYAARYKEDPRLPATPNKQYEGNWIDFQRFLLPDKYGSLGDVKYAIKVLKIKNSREYRDVYKGYPPLPAHPERVFASEWIDWYELCDVVRHYDYSQASKVAIENGIANQAAYINFIKETGDVRLPRTPDEVYKEVWINWHVFLGKEEPFTIKYIRKPYCEWAESIRSFMKKARGGESKESYLCRFVRQYVQKYELGYSPEAFLTAQGVSLKPFKELLEQQASDVIKRGILVAVNEFLSDVLRKKLSIEDEETGELVVIEGANNPLANFSVDIERKSSGLDESNKPALAYQYVDSLRRWIIPEGASSFSDLQHLHAFEADWAEIDAELIDDKDPDCIIKKEFGKTKIWFPVYWIHTYALTSVPARGRQIAYNDSGEGDVDVAEIEGGG
;
A
#
# COMPACT_ATOMS: atom_id res chain seq x y z
N MET A 1 42.74 -41.73 -18.11
CA MET A 1 41.88 -42.42 -17.14
C MET A 1 41.94 -41.67 -15.82
N VAL A 2 40.78 -41.19 -15.36
CA VAL A 2 40.34 -40.87 -13.98
C VAL A 2 41.32 -40.20 -12.98
N LYS A 3 41.03 -38.91 -12.73
CA LYS A 3 40.92 -38.13 -11.47
C LYS A 3 41.74 -38.52 -10.21
N ASN A 4 42.45 -37.52 -9.66
CA ASN A 4 42.63 -37.14 -8.23
C ASN A 4 43.55 -35.88 -8.23
N ALA A 5 43.52 -34.87 -7.35
CA ALA A 5 42.88 -34.57 -6.07
C ALA A 5 42.85 -33.03 -5.86
N GLY A 6 41.83 -32.45 -5.20
CA GLY A 6 41.99 -31.70 -3.94
C GLY A 6 41.98 -30.16 -4.13
N VAL A 7 41.69 -29.27 -3.18
CA VAL A 7 41.08 -29.24 -1.84
C VAL A 7 40.65 -27.76 -1.60
N ASP A 8 39.38 -27.56 -1.24
CA ASP A 8 38.80 -26.68 -0.18
C ASP A 8 38.80 -25.12 -0.19
N SER A 9 37.83 -24.59 0.59
CA SER A 9 37.45 -23.21 0.99
C SER A 9 36.29 -22.54 0.21
N GLY A 10 35.14 -22.14 0.79
CA GLY A 10 34.59 -22.25 2.14
C GLY A 10 33.25 -21.49 2.29
N LEU A 11 32.38 -21.98 3.20
CA LEU A 11 31.34 -21.27 4.01
C LEU A 11 30.00 -20.81 3.32
N PRO A 12 28.90 -20.60 4.08
CA PRO A 12 27.93 -21.64 4.45
C PRO A 12 26.47 -21.27 4.07
N SER A 13 25.58 -22.25 3.90
CA SER A 13 24.13 -21.97 3.88
C SER A 13 23.34 -23.05 4.60
N SER A 14 23.09 -22.78 5.88
CA SER A 14 22.09 -23.43 6.70
C SER A 14 20.76 -22.71 6.54
N ILE A 15 19.86 -23.20 5.69
CA ILE A 15 18.45 -22.80 5.66
C ILE A 15 17.56 -24.02 5.34
N GLY A 16 16.67 -24.36 6.28
CA GLY A 16 15.35 -24.92 5.96
C GLY A 16 15.17 -26.44 6.02
N GLN A 17 15.11 -27.03 7.21
CA GLN A 17 14.33 -28.26 7.38
C GLN A 17 12.84 -27.90 7.35
N GLU A 18 12.19 -28.06 6.19
CA GLU A 18 10.74 -27.98 6.07
C GLU A 18 10.09 -29.18 6.79
N ASN A 19 9.20 -28.87 7.74
CA ASN A 19 8.32 -29.81 8.43
C ASN A 19 7.52 -30.68 7.44
N ARG A 20 7.86 -31.98 7.33
CA ARG A 20 7.01 -32.97 6.66
C ARG A 20 5.71 -33.16 7.45
N VAL A 21 4.60 -32.65 6.92
CA VAL A 21 3.26 -32.86 7.49
C VAL A 21 2.92 -34.36 7.42
N VAL A 22 2.75 -34.99 8.60
CA VAL A 22 2.38 -36.40 8.73
C VAL A 22 0.93 -36.61 8.25
N LYS A 23 0.74 -37.59 7.35
CA LYS A 23 -0.55 -37.95 6.75
C LYS A 23 -1.34 -38.88 7.69
N TYR A 24 -2.68 -38.86 7.69
CA TYR A 24 -3.53 -39.72 8.53
C TYR A 24 -3.11 -41.19 8.53
N GLU A 25 -2.97 -41.80 9.69
CA GLU A 25 -2.40 -43.15 9.82
C GLU A 25 -3.42 -44.24 9.53
N THR A 26 -4.68 -44.02 9.91
CA THR A 26 -5.78 -44.97 9.74
C THR A 26 -6.69 -44.60 8.56
N LEU A 27 -7.36 -45.60 7.99
CA LEU A 27 -8.32 -45.40 6.90
C LEU A 27 -9.56 -44.65 7.40
N GLU A 28 -9.93 -44.87 8.66
CA GLU A 28 -11.08 -44.32 9.35
C GLU A 28 -10.93 -42.80 9.55
N GLU A 29 -9.76 -42.35 10.02
CA GLU A 29 -9.46 -40.91 10.16
C GLU A 29 -9.50 -40.19 8.81
N ALA A 30 -8.89 -40.78 7.78
CA ALA A 30 -8.91 -40.23 6.43
C ALA A 30 -10.33 -40.23 5.83
N SER A 31 -11.14 -41.25 6.12
CA SER A 31 -12.55 -41.34 5.71
C SER A 31 -13.40 -40.26 6.38
N VAL A 32 -13.21 -40.00 7.67
CA VAL A 32 -13.91 -38.92 8.39
C VAL A 32 -13.52 -37.56 7.82
N ALA A 33 -12.22 -37.29 7.65
CA ALA A 33 -11.73 -36.03 7.10
C ALA A 33 -12.23 -35.78 5.66
N ALA A 34 -12.22 -36.82 4.82
CA ALA A 34 -12.75 -36.71 3.46
C ALA A 34 -14.27 -36.40 3.45
N ARG A 35 -15.04 -36.97 4.38
CA ARG A 35 -16.47 -36.69 4.54
C ARG A 35 -16.74 -35.27 5.06
N ILE A 36 -15.93 -34.78 6.00
CA ILE A 36 -16.01 -33.38 6.49
C ILE A 36 -15.78 -32.40 5.34
N LEU A 37 -14.88 -32.71 4.41
CA LEU A 37 -14.64 -31.92 3.20
C LEU A 37 -15.74 -32.05 2.13
N GLY A 38 -16.83 -32.80 2.39
CA GLY A 38 -17.93 -32.98 1.44
C GLY A 38 -17.56 -33.83 0.21
N ILE A 39 -16.54 -34.67 0.31
CA ILE A 39 -16.08 -35.50 -0.80
C ILE A 39 -17.04 -36.69 -0.99
N THR A 40 -17.65 -36.81 -2.17
CA THR A 40 -18.65 -37.84 -2.50
C THR A 40 -18.19 -38.89 -3.51
N GLY A 41 -17.00 -38.72 -4.11
CA GLY A 41 -16.39 -39.69 -5.01
C GLY A 41 -14.95 -39.33 -5.43
N TRP A 42 -14.36 -40.15 -6.30
CA TRP A 42 -12.97 -39.97 -6.77
C TRP A 42 -12.71 -38.59 -7.39
N LYS A 43 -13.60 -38.10 -8.28
CA LYS A 43 -13.41 -36.79 -8.95
C LYS A 43 -13.41 -35.63 -7.95
N SER A 44 -14.31 -35.67 -6.98
CA SER A 44 -14.32 -34.67 -5.89
C SER A 44 -13.11 -34.83 -4.97
N TYR A 45 -12.62 -36.06 -4.75
CA TYR A 45 -11.45 -36.30 -3.92
C TYR A 45 -10.20 -35.67 -4.53
N ASP A 46 -9.94 -35.91 -5.82
CA ASP A 46 -8.80 -35.34 -6.55
C ASP A 46 -8.76 -33.79 -6.51
N SER A 47 -9.95 -33.17 -6.51
CA SER A 47 -10.09 -31.71 -6.46
C SER A 47 -9.93 -31.13 -5.05
N LEU A 48 -10.39 -31.84 -4.01
CA LEU A 48 -10.57 -31.28 -2.65
C LEU A 48 -9.59 -31.80 -1.61
N TYR A 49 -8.89 -32.93 -1.84
CA TYR A 49 -8.04 -33.54 -0.81
C TYR A 49 -6.91 -32.61 -0.34
N LYS A 50 -6.47 -31.65 -1.16
CA LYS A 50 -5.42 -30.68 -0.81
C LYS A 50 -5.85 -29.66 0.26
N LEU A 51 -7.16 -29.52 0.50
CA LEU A 51 -7.70 -28.67 1.56
C LEU A 51 -7.33 -29.19 2.96
N ASP A 52 -7.20 -30.51 3.10
CA ASP A 52 -6.62 -31.13 4.29
C ASP A 52 -5.24 -31.70 3.95
N LYS A 53 -4.19 -31.00 4.41
CA LYS A 53 -2.79 -31.40 4.18
C LYS A 53 -2.46 -32.79 4.74
N LYS A 54 -3.26 -33.37 5.63
CA LYS A 54 -3.07 -34.74 6.17
C LYS A 54 -3.71 -35.83 5.30
N LEU A 55 -4.59 -35.50 4.34
CA LEU A 55 -5.13 -36.49 3.40
C LEU A 55 -4.06 -36.94 2.37
N PRO A 56 -3.92 -38.25 2.12
CA PRO A 56 -3.03 -38.76 1.08
C PRO A 56 -3.64 -38.53 -0.32
N ALA A 57 -2.80 -38.26 -1.32
CA ALA A 57 -3.24 -38.13 -2.71
C ALA A 57 -3.82 -39.46 -3.26
N ALA A 58 -3.27 -40.59 -2.81
CA ALA A 58 -3.68 -41.93 -3.21
C ALA A 58 -4.06 -42.78 -1.97
N PRO A 59 -5.27 -42.60 -1.39
CA PRO A 59 -5.67 -43.33 -0.18
C PRO A 59 -5.75 -44.85 -0.39
N HIS A 60 -6.16 -45.30 -1.58
CA HIS A 60 -6.17 -46.72 -1.96
C HIS A 60 -4.79 -47.40 -1.91
N GLN A 61 -3.71 -46.64 -2.11
CA GLN A 61 -2.34 -47.17 -2.00
C GLN A 61 -1.85 -47.14 -0.57
N LYS A 62 -2.13 -46.06 0.18
CA LYS A 62 -1.71 -45.93 1.58
C LYS A 62 -2.40 -46.96 2.48
N TYR A 63 -3.70 -47.15 2.32
CA TYR A 63 -4.52 -48.04 3.14
C TYR A 63 -4.83 -49.36 2.44
N ARG A 64 -3.94 -49.83 1.56
CA ARG A 64 -4.16 -50.99 0.68
C ARG A 64 -4.72 -52.23 1.39
N LYS A 65 -4.29 -52.49 2.63
CA LYS A 65 -4.77 -53.64 3.43
C LYS A 65 -6.23 -53.52 3.88
N ALA A 66 -6.72 -52.30 4.10
CA ALA A 66 -8.08 -52.01 4.59
C ALA A 66 -9.00 -51.42 3.50
N TRP A 67 -8.49 -51.14 2.30
CA TRP A 67 -9.24 -50.47 1.24
C TRP A 67 -10.22 -51.41 0.53
N ARG A 68 -11.52 -51.18 0.69
CA ARG A 68 -12.60 -51.94 0.01
C ARG A 68 -13.34 -51.17 -1.08
N GLY A 69 -12.86 -49.99 -1.44
CA GLY A 69 -13.41 -49.17 -2.52
C GLY A 69 -13.95 -47.81 -2.06
N TRP A 70 -14.22 -46.93 -3.01
CA TRP A 70 -14.68 -45.56 -2.75
C TRP A 70 -16.02 -45.49 -2.01
N ALA A 71 -16.93 -46.42 -2.30
CA ALA A 71 -18.23 -46.48 -1.65
C ALA A 71 -18.11 -46.76 -0.14
N GLU A 72 -17.24 -47.69 0.26
CA GLU A 72 -17.01 -48.02 1.68
C GLU A 72 -16.14 -46.97 2.38
N PHE A 73 -15.14 -46.40 1.67
CA PHE A 73 -14.30 -45.32 2.19
C PHE A 73 -15.07 -44.02 2.45
N LEU A 74 -16.06 -43.67 1.61
CA LEU A 74 -16.86 -42.44 1.77
C LEU A 74 -18.25 -42.70 2.39
N ARG A 75 -18.60 -43.97 2.67
CA ARG A 75 -19.91 -44.42 3.15
C ARG A 75 -21.08 -43.85 2.32
N VAL A 76 -20.92 -43.83 0.99
CA VAL A 76 -21.97 -43.34 0.09
C VAL A 76 -23.03 -44.43 -0.06
N GLU A 77 -24.30 -44.07 0.17
CA GLU A 77 -25.45 -44.97 0.12
C GLU A 77 -25.62 -45.68 -1.24
N LYS A 78 -26.26 -46.85 -1.16
CA LYS A 78 -26.45 -47.90 -2.17
C LYS A 78 -26.86 -47.37 -3.56
N ALA A 79 -26.27 -47.93 -4.62
CA ALA A 79 -26.58 -47.60 -6.01
C ALA A 79 -28.06 -47.83 -6.35
N VAL A 80 -28.70 -46.84 -6.98
CA VAL A 80 -30.09 -46.90 -7.46
C VAL A 80 -30.23 -48.03 -8.50
N GLU A 81 -31.17 -48.95 -8.28
CA GLU A 81 -31.48 -50.06 -9.18
C GLU A 81 -31.95 -49.57 -10.56
N LYS A 82 -31.40 -50.18 -11.62
CA LYS A 82 -31.71 -49.82 -13.01
C LYS A 82 -33.08 -50.35 -13.45
N TYR A 83 -33.65 -49.83 -14.53
CA TYR A 83 -34.90 -50.37 -15.09
C TYR A 83 -34.72 -51.84 -15.50
N GLU A 84 -35.70 -52.68 -15.19
CA GLU A 84 -35.61 -54.13 -15.37
C GLU A 84 -35.85 -54.54 -16.83
N SER A 85 -36.70 -53.80 -17.56
CA SER A 85 -37.04 -54.12 -18.96
C SER A 85 -36.59 -53.06 -19.96
N LEU A 86 -36.36 -53.49 -21.21
CA LEU A 86 -36.06 -52.58 -22.32
C LEU A 86 -37.20 -51.60 -22.57
N SER A 87 -38.45 -52.05 -22.39
CA SER A 87 -39.64 -51.25 -22.60
C SER A 87 -39.72 -50.08 -21.62
N GLU A 88 -39.48 -50.31 -20.33
CA GLU A 88 -39.45 -49.26 -19.31
C GLU A 88 -38.33 -48.25 -19.55
N ALA A 89 -37.12 -48.73 -19.85
CA ALA A 89 -35.99 -47.86 -20.16
C ALA A 89 -36.22 -47.04 -21.44
N SER A 90 -36.88 -47.62 -22.45
CA SER A 90 -37.26 -46.95 -23.68
C SER A 90 -38.30 -45.84 -23.42
N LEU A 91 -39.34 -46.14 -22.65
CA LEU A 91 -40.36 -45.16 -22.27
C LEU A 91 -39.77 -44.02 -21.43
N ALA A 92 -38.91 -44.32 -20.47
CA ALA A 92 -38.21 -43.31 -19.67
C ALA A 92 -37.31 -42.42 -20.54
N ALA A 93 -36.55 -43.00 -21.46
CA ALA A 93 -35.72 -42.23 -22.39
C ALA A 93 -36.58 -41.32 -23.31
N ILE A 94 -37.72 -41.81 -23.80
CA ILE A 94 -38.66 -41.03 -24.61
C ILE A 94 -39.28 -39.90 -23.79
N ALA A 95 -39.68 -40.16 -22.54
CA ALA A 95 -40.26 -39.17 -21.63
C ALA A 95 -39.26 -38.03 -21.32
N LEU A 96 -37.97 -38.34 -21.24
CA LEU A 96 -36.89 -37.36 -21.09
C LEU A 96 -36.55 -36.59 -22.38
N GLY A 97 -37.30 -36.81 -23.47
CA GLY A 97 -37.06 -36.20 -24.77
C GLY A 97 -35.76 -36.65 -25.43
N ILE A 98 -35.25 -37.83 -25.05
CA ILE A 98 -34.07 -38.44 -25.65
C ILE A 98 -34.53 -39.21 -26.90
N ASN A 99 -34.06 -38.78 -28.07
CA ASN A 99 -34.52 -39.29 -29.35
C ASN A 99 -33.38 -39.73 -30.30
N SER A 100 -32.15 -39.80 -29.82
CA SER A 100 -31.00 -40.28 -30.58
C SER A 100 -29.97 -40.91 -29.66
N SER A 101 -29.12 -41.79 -30.19
CA SER A 101 -28.03 -42.42 -29.44
C SER A 101 -27.01 -41.38 -28.94
N THR A 102 -26.75 -40.34 -29.73
CA THR A 102 -25.87 -39.23 -29.32
C THR A 102 -26.45 -38.42 -28.17
N LYS A 103 -27.77 -38.20 -28.15
CA LYS A 103 -28.45 -37.52 -27.05
C LYS A 103 -28.52 -38.42 -25.82
N TYR A 104 -28.78 -39.71 -26.01
CA TYR A 104 -28.81 -40.69 -24.91
C TYR A 104 -27.47 -40.74 -24.16
N ARG A 105 -26.34 -40.82 -24.87
CA ARG A 105 -25.01 -40.81 -24.24
C ARG A 105 -24.72 -39.58 -23.38
N LYS A 106 -25.32 -38.43 -23.71
CA LYS A 106 -25.17 -37.19 -22.94
C LYS A 106 -26.16 -37.11 -21.77
N ASP A 107 -27.39 -37.56 -22.00
CA ASP A 107 -28.54 -37.21 -21.16
C ASP A 107 -29.09 -38.38 -20.34
N TYR A 108 -28.61 -39.62 -20.52
CA TYR A 108 -29.15 -40.77 -19.78
C TYR A 108 -29.04 -40.60 -18.25
N GLN A 109 -28.01 -39.89 -17.77
CA GLN A 109 -27.81 -39.62 -16.34
C GLN A 109 -28.89 -38.74 -15.71
N LYS A 110 -29.75 -38.09 -16.54
CA LYS A 110 -30.93 -37.36 -16.05
C LYS A 110 -31.92 -38.28 -15.34
N ASP A 111 -31.90 -39.56 -15.66
CA ASP A 111 -32.58 -40.60 -14.89
C ASP A 111 -31.55 -41.64 -14.44
N GLN A 112 -31.31 -41.68 -13.13
CA GLN A 112 -30.31 -42.56 -12.52
C GLN A 112 -30.62 -44.05 -12.72
N ARG A 113 -31.85 -44.43 -13.11
CA ARG A 113 -32.24 -45.82 -13.42
C ARG A 113 -31.93 -46.22 -14.86
N LEU A 114 -31.61 -45.28 -15.75
CA LEU A 114 -31.19 -45.60 -17.12
C LEU A 114 -29.77 -46.19 -17.13
N PRO A 115 -29.52 -47.28 -17.88
CA PRO A 115 -28.17 -47.82 -18.06
C PRO A 115 -27.37 -46.97 -19.05
N SER A 116 -26.04 -46.92 -18.86
CA SER A 116 -25.12 -46.23 -19.77
C SER A 116 -25.05 -46.89 -21.15
N CYS A 117 -25.26 -48.22 -21.19
CA CYS A 117 -25.22 -49.05 -22.38
C CYS A 117 -26.48 -49.93 -22.43
N PRO A 118 -27.64 -49.40 -22.86
CA PRO A 118 -28.87 -50.17 -22.92
C PRO A 118 -28.78 -51.34 -23.92
N GLU A 119 -27.97 -51.23 -24.98
CA GLU A 119 -27.72 -52.34 -25.93
C GLU A 119 -27.06 -53.57 -25.28
N LEU A 120 -26.28 -53.38 -24.23
CA LEU A 120 -25.65 -54.47 -23.47
C LEU A 120 -26.54 -54.94 -22.33
N THR A 121 -27.20 -53.98 -21.66
CA THR A 121 -28.07 -54.25 -20.49
C THR A 121 -29.29 -55.07 -20.88
N TYR A 122 -29.91 -54.75 -22.02
CA TYR A 122 -31.10 -55.41 -22.54
C TYR A 122 -30.81 -56.21 -23.80
N SER A 123 -29.62 -56.82 -23.88
CA SER A 123 -29.11 -57.47 -25.11
C SER A 123 -30.07 -58.51 -25.73
N GLN A 124 -30.88 -59.18 -24.91
CA GLN A 124 -31.87 -60.17 -25.37
C GLN A 124 -33.07 -59.54 -26.11
N GLU A 125 -33.43 -58.30 -25.78
CA GLU A 125 -34.58 -57.58 -26.36
C GLU A 125 -34.17 -56.45 -27.32
N TRP A 126 -32.86 -56.19 -27.43
CA TRP A 126 -32.33 -55.04 -28.16
C TRP A 126 -32.35 -55.25 -29.67
N ILE A 127 -33.17 -54.47 -30.39
CA ILE A 127 -33.26 -54.52 -31.86
C ILE A 127 -32.37 -53.47 -32.52
N SER A 128 -32.58 -52.20 -32.20
CA SER A 128 -31.79 -51.08 -32.73
C SER A 128 -32.14 -49.77 -32.01
N TRP A 129 -31.25 -48.79 -32.08
CA TRP A 129 -31.49 -47.44 -31.54
C TRP A 129 -32.78 -46.78 -32.04
N PRO A 130 -33.14 -46.83 -33.34
CA PRO A 130 -34.43 -46.31 -33.81
C PRO A 130 -35.65 -46.96 -33.14
N ASN A 131 -35.63 -48.28 -32.90
CA ASN A 131 -36.71 -48.97 -32.20
C ASN A 131 -36.78 -48.56 -30.72
N PHE A 132 -35.63 -48.42 -30.05
CA PHE A 132 -35.55 -47.96 -28.66
C PHE A 132 -36.12 -46.53 -28.45
N PHE A 133 -36.18 -45.70 -29.50
CA PHE A 133 -36.81 -44.38 -29.47
C PHE A 133 -38.18 -44.32 -30.18
N GLY A 134 -38.78 -45.45 -30.55
CA GLY A 134 -40.10 -45.51 -31.19
C GLY A 134 -40.17 -44.89 -32.60
N LYS A 135 -39.04 -44.79 -33.34
CA LYS A 135 -39.02 -44.17 -34.67
C LYS A 135 -39.48 -45.13 -35.77
N LYS A 136 -40.54 -44.74 -36.52
CA LYS A 136 -41.05 -45.50 -37.68
C LYS A 136 -40.01 -45.63 -38.80
N LYS A 137 -40.07 -46.74 -39.55
CA LYS A 137 -39.17 -47.10 -40.68
C LYS A 137 -39.16 -45.99 -41.75
N ARG A 138 -37.96 -45.61 -42.25
CA ARG A 138 -37.79 -44.53 -43.25
C ARG A 138 -38.43 -44.91 -44.60
N ALA A 139 -39.07 -43.95 -45.26
CA ALA A 139 -39.61 -44.12 -46.61
C ALA A 139 -38.52 -44.51 -47.63
N ALA A 140 -38.84 -45.43 -48.54
CA ALA A 140 -37.94 -45.83 -49.62
C ALA A 140 -37.68 -44.65 -50.57
N LYS A 141 -36.44 -44.53 -51.06
CA LYS A 141 -36.02 -43.48 -51.99
C LYS A 141 -36.59 -43.72 -53.40
N TYR A 142 -36.64 -42.68 -54.24
CA TYR A 142 -36.97 -42.82 -55.66
C TYR A 142 -36.03 -43.83 -56.33
N LYS A 143 -36.57 -44.66 -57.22
CA LYS A 143 -35.78 -45.71 -57.91
C LYS A 143 -35.12 -45.16 -59.16
N GLU A 144 -35.82 -44.29 -59.88
CA GLU A 144 -35.37 -43.72 -61.13
C GLU A 144 -34.81 -42.30 -60.95
N LEU A 145 -33.75 -41.95 -61.68
CA LEU A 145 -33.16 -40.61 -61.65
C LEU A 145 -34.17 -39.54 -62.09
N ALA A 146 -34.99 -39.86 -63.10
CA ALA A 146 -35.99 -38.96 -63.63
C ALA A 146 -37.04 -38.55 -62.59
N GLU A 147 -37.52 -39.50 -61.77
CA GLU A 147 -38.47 -39.22 -60.69
C GLU A 147 -37.88 -38.30 -59.62
N ALA A 148 -36.62 -38.55 -59.25
CA ALA A 148 -35.91 -37.69 -58.31
C ALA A 148 -35.61 -36.30 -58.88
N ALA A 149 -35.31 -36.20 -60.17
CA ALA A 149 -35.10 -34.92 -60.85
C ALA A 149 -36.38 -34.10 -60.87
N VAL A 150 -37.53 -34.71 -61.22
CA VAL A 150 -38.85 -34.06 -61.18
C VAL A 150 -39.18 -33.58 -59.76
N ALA A 151 -38.93 -34.41 -58.74
CA ALA A 151 -39.17 -34.02 -57.36
C ALA A 151 -38.27 -32.85 -56.91
N ALA A 152 -36.98 -32.85 -57.27
CA ALA A 152 -36.05 -31.76 -56.97
C ALA A 152 -36.43 -30.46 -57.69
N ARG A 153 -36.85 -30.54 -58.95
CA ARG A 153 -37.34 -29.41 -59.75
C ARG A 153 -38.66 -28.87 -59.22
N ARG A 154 -39.57 -29.74 -58.78
CA ARG A 154 -40.84 -29.35 -58.13
C ARG A 154 -40.61 -28.54 -56.85
N LEU A 155 -39.55 -28.84 -56.10
CA LEU A 155 -39.13 -28.06 -54.93
C LEU A 155 -38.43 -26.74 -55.29
N ARG A 156 -38.27 -26.44 -56.59
CA ARG A 156 -37.58 -25.26 -57.14
C ARG A 156 -36.15 -25.13 -56.59
N ILE A 157 -35.43 -26.24 -56.56
CA ILE A 157 -34.02 -26.27 -56.14
C ILE A 157 -33.17 -26.00 -57.40
N MET A 158 -32.39 -24.93 -57.38
CA MET A 158 -31.66 -24.45 -58.56
C MET A 158 -30.15 -24.68 -58.46
N THR A 159 -29.63 -25.01 -57.27
CA THR A 159 -28.19 -25.22 -57.08
C THR A 159 -27.90 -26.46 -56.22
N PHE A 160 -26.69 -27.00 -56.37
CA PHE A 160 -26.19 -28.07 -55.49
C PHE A 160 -26.25 -27.69 -54.00
N THR A 161 -25.90 -26.44 -53.67
CA THR A 161 -25.93 -25.93 -52.30
C THR A 161 -27.34 -25.91 -51.73
N GLU A 162 -28.33 -25.53 -52.53
CA GLU A 162 -29.75 -25.58 -52.16
C GLU A 162 -30.23 -27.02 -52.02
N TYR A 163 -29.84 -27.91 -52.93
CA TYR A 163 -30.20 -29.32 -52.86
C TYR A 163 -29.74 -29.96 -51.55
N GLY A 164 -28.48 -29.73 -51.14
CA GLY A 164 -27.94 -30.25 -49.89
C GLY A 164 -28.70 -29.80 -48.63
N LYS A 165 -29.36 -28.63 -48.68
CA LYS A 165 -30.18 -28.09 -47.57
C LYS A 165 -31.63 -28.55 -47.63
N ARG A 166 -32.20 -28.66 -48.83
CA ARG A 166 -33.64 -28.78 -49.05
C ARG A 166 -34.09 -30.17 -49.51
N TYR A 167 -33.19 -31.09 -49.82
CA TYR A 167 -33.57 -32.44 -50.28
C TYR A 167 -34.49 -33.16 -49.28
N SER A 168 -34.38 -32.88 -47.97
CA SER A 168 -35.21 -33.49 -46.94
C SER A 168 -36.67 -33.02 -46.96
N GLU A 169 -37.01 -31.97 -47.72
CA GLU A 169 -38.40 -31.54 -47.94
C GLU A 169 -39.21 -32.62 -48.69
N ASP A 170 -38.55 -33.45 -49.50
CA ASP A 170 -39.14 -34.70 -50.02
C ASP A 170 -38.43 -35.90 -49.37
N PRO A 171 -39.11 -36.66 -48.48
CA PRO A 171 -38.53 -37.81 -47.80
C PRO A 171 -37.94 -38.89 -48.73
N LYS A 172 -38.36 -38.95 -50.01
CA LYS A 172 -37.88 -39.90 -51.02
C LYS A 172 -36.65 -39.42 -51.78
N LEU A 173 -36.26 -38.15 -51.69
CA LEU A 173 -35.02 -37.65 -52.32
C LEU A 173 -33.78 -38.17 -51.57
N PRO A 174 -32.76 -38.68 -52.29
CA PRO A 174 -31.51 -39.09 -51.68
C PRO A 174 -30.62 -37.87 -51.37
N LYS A 175 -29.84 -37.94 -50.28
CA LYS A 175 -28.86 -36.89 -49.94
C LYS A 175 -27.75 -36.75 -50.98
N TYR A 176 -27.40 -37.86 -51.64
CA TYR A 176 -26.30 -37.99 -52.60
C TYR A 176 -26.81 -38.69 -53.88
N PRO A 177 -27.62 -38.02 -54.71
CA PRO A 177 -28.18 -38.60 -55.93
C PRO A 177 -27.10 -39.15 -56.88
N GLU A 178 -25.90 -38.55 -56.90
CA GLU A 178 -24.74 -39.03 -57.67
C GLU A 178 -24.29 -40.45 -57.29
N THR A 179 -24.55 -40.87 -56.04
CA THR A 179 -24.23 -42.23 -55.57
C THR A 179 -25.35 -43.21 -55.83
N VAL A 180 -26.61 -42.76 -55.78
CA VAL A 180 -27.79 -43.61 -55.97
C VAL A 180 -28.02 -43.89 -57.46
N TYR A 181 -27.83 -42.89 -58.32
CA TYR A 181 -28.08 -42.97 -59.75
C TYR A 181 -26.80 -42.98 -60.58
N LYS A 182 -25.73 -43.59 -60.05
CA LYS A 182 -24.36 -43.52 -60.58
C LYS A 182 -24.24 -43.80 -62.09
N LYS A 183 -25.06 -44.69 -62.64
CA LYS A 183 -25.03 -45.07 -64.07
C LYS A 183 -25.56 -43.99 -65.00
N GLU A 184 -26.52 -43.18 -64.53
CA GLU A 184 -27.24 -42.18 -65.34
C GLU A 184 -26.89 -40.74 -64.95
N TRP A 185 -26.05 -40.57 -63.92
CA TRP A 185 -25.71 -39.26 -63.37
C TRP A 185 -24.76 -38.47 -64.29
N ARG A 186 -25.28 -37.41 -64.91
CA ARG A 186 -24.49 -36.47 -65.75
C ARG A 186 -24.05 -35.20 -65.03
N GLY A 187 -24.52 -34.98 -63.80
CA GLY A 187 -24.19 -33.83 -62.97
C GLY A 187 -25.41 -33.08 -62.45
N TYR A 188 -25.19 -32.19 -61.48
CA TYR A 188 -26.27 -31.41 -60.85
C TYR A 188 -26.98 -30.46 -61.83
N TYR A 189 -26.27 -29.97 -62.86
CA TYR A 189 -26.85 -29.08 -63.87
C TYR A 189 -27.93 -29.81 -64.71
N ASP A 190 -27.66 -31.06 -65.14
CA ASP A 190 -28.63 -31.92 -65.84
C ASP A 190 -29.79 -32.36 -64.92
N PHE A 191 -29.47 -32.72 -63.67
CA PHE A 191 -30.45 -33.16 -62.69
C PHE A 191 -31.45 -32.04 -62.29
N LEU A 192 -30.96 -30.81 -62.09
CA LEU A 192 -31.77 -29.66 -61.68
C LEU A 192 -32.28 -28.82 -62.86
N ASP A 193 -31.87 -29.12 -64.10
CA ASP A 193 -32.22 -28.40 -65.32
C ASP A 193 -31.81 -26.92 -65.28
N VAL A 194 -30.53 -26.68 -64.97
CA VAL A 194 -29.95 -25.33 -64.83
C VAL A 194 -28.72 -25.17 -65.70
N GLU A 195 -28.58 -24.00 -66.33
CA GLU A 195 -27.47 -23.71 -67.23
C GLU A 195 -26.10 -23.76 -66.52
N PRO A 196 -25.05 -24.31 -67.17
CA PRO A 196 -23.70 -24.34 -66.61
C PRO A 196 -23.06 -22.95 -66.56
N PRO A 197 -22.16 -22.67 -65.60
CA PRO A 197 -21.56 -21.34 -65.43
C PRO A 197 -20.64 -20.93 -66.59
N ILE A 198 -20.66 -19.63 -66.93
CA ILE A 198 -19.78 -19.00 -67.93
C ILE A 198 -18.31 -19.24 -67.57
N LYS A 199 -17.53 -19.82 -68.50
CA LYS A 199 -16.10 -20.09 -68.30
C LYS A 199 -15.29 -18.79 -68.27
N SER A 200 -14.45 -18.63 -67.24
CA SER A 200 -13.49 -17.53 -67.12
C SER A 200 -12.44 -17.52 -68.25
N TYR A 201 -11.78 -16.38 -68.45
CA TYR A 201 -10.70 -16.25 -69.44
C TYR A 201 -9.61 -17.31 -69.26
N SER A 202 -9.24 -17.97 -70.36
CA SER A 202 -8.28 -19.07 -70.40
C SER A 202 -6.85 -18.61 -70.13
N THR A 203 -6.49 -17.42 -70.59
CA THR A 203 -5.12 -16.90 -70.46
C THR A 203 -5.05 -15.67 -69.56
N LEU A 204 -3.90 -15.51 -68.89
CA LEU A 204 -3.62 -14.31 -68.10
C LEU A 204 -3.62 -13.06 -68.98
N ALA A 205 -3.16 -13.16 -70.23
CA ALA A 205 -3.10 -12.05 -71.17
C ALA A 205 -4.50 -11.55 -71.56
N GLU A 206 -5.44 -12.45 -71.86
CA GLU A 206 -6.83 -12.09 -72.13
C GLU A 206 -7.50 -11.43 -70.92
N ALA A 207 -7.35 -12.02 -69.73
CA ALA A 207 -7.92 -11.48 -68.50
C ALA A 207 -7.31 -10.12 -68.12
N SER A 208 -6.00 -9.97 -68.36
CA SER A 208 -5.26 -8.72 -68.15
C SER A 208 -5.72 -7.64 -69.12
N CYS A 209 -5.87 -7.98 -70.41
CA CYS A 209 -6.38 -7.07 -71.42
C CYS A 209 -7.81 -6.61 -71.10
N ALA A 210 -8.70 -7.53 -70.74
CA ALA A 210 -10.07 -7.19 -70.33
C ALA A 210 -10.12 -6.33 -69.06
N ALA A 211 -9.31 -6.66 -68.05
CA ALA A 211 -9.21 -5.87 -66.82
C ALA A 211 -8.67 -4.46 -67.06
N ARG A 212 -7.72 -4.30 -67.99
CA ARG A 212 -7.17 -3.01 -68.42
C ARG A 212 -8.15 -2.21 -69.27
N ALA A 213 -8.88 -2.87 -70.16
CA ALA A 213 -9.92 -2.25 -70.99
C ALA A 213 -11.05 -1.68 -70.13
N LEU A 214 -11.38 -2.33 -69.01
CA LEU A 214 -12.31 -1.83 -67.99
C LEU A 214 -11.72 -0.75 -67.07
N GLY A 215 -10.44 -0.37 -67.26
CA GLY A 215 -9.82 0.75 -66.57
C GLY A 215 -9.46 0.49 -65.10
N PHE A 216 -9.36 -0.76 -64.65
CA PHE A 216 -8.99 -1.06 -63.26
C PHE A 216 -7.53 -0.70 -62.97
N LYS A 217 -7.28 0.16 -61.97
CA LYS A 217 -5.94 0.65 -61.61
C LYS A 217 -5.37 0.00 -60.35
N SER A 218 -6.22 -0.61 -59.53
CA SER A 218 -5.83 -1.28 -58.29
C SER A 218 -6.56 -2.61 -58.08
N SER A 219 -6.04 -3.44 -57.16
CA SER A 219 -6.69 -4.69 -56.77
C SER A 219 -8.08 -4.49 -56.14
N LEU A 220 -8.33 -3.31 -55.56
CA LEU A 220 -9.62 -2.95 -54.99
C LEU A 220 -10.63 -2.63 -56.10
N ASP A 221 -10.21 -1.84 -57.09
CA ASP A 221 -11.04 -1.51 -58.26
C ASP A 221 -11.44 -2.78 -59.00
N TYR A 222 -10.50 -3.70 -59.20
CA TYR A 222 -10.77 -5.00 -59.80
C TYR A 222 -11.82 -5.80 -58.99
N LYS A 223 -11.67 -5.89 -57.66
CA LYS A 223 -12.63 -6.64 -56.82
C LYS A 223 -14.04 -6.06 -56.89
N ASN A 224 -14.15 -4.73 -56.88
CA ASN A 224 -15.42 -4.04 -56.90
C ASN A 224 -16.05 -4.07 -58.29
N GLY A 225 -15.26 -3.94 -59.36
CA GLY A 225 -15.73 -3.81 -60.74
C GLY A 225 -15.76 -5.10 -61.57
N ARG A 226 -15.13 -6.21 -61.13
CA ARG A 226 -15.05 -7.44 -61.95
C ARG A 226 -16.38 -8.01 -62.40
N HIS A 227 -17.49 -7.67 -61.74
CA HIS A 227 -18.82 -8.14 -62.13
C HIS A 227 -19.27 -7.56 -63.49
N GLN A 228 -18.65 -6.47 -63.95
CA GLN A 228 -18.86 -5.88 -65.27
C GLN A 228 -18.45 -6.83 -66.40
N ASP A 229 -17.54 -7.77 -66.13
CA ASP A 229 -17.19 -8.85 -67.05
C ASP A 229 -17.24 -10.20 -66.32
N PRO A 230 -18.30 -10.99 -66.50
CA PRO A 230 -18.48 -12.29 -65.86
C PRO A 230 -17.34 -13.30 -66.12
N ARG A 231 -16.52 -13.11 -67.16
CA ARG A 231 -15.38 -14.00 -67.48
C ARG A 231 -14.13 -13.66 -66.68
N LEU A 232 -14.09 -12.51 -65.99
CA LEU A 232 -12.99 -12.15 -65.10
C LEU A 232 -12.99 -13.02 -63.83
N PRO A 233 -11.89 -13.74 -63.54
CA PRO A 233 -11.83 -14.65 -62.41
C PRO A 233 -11.90 -13.90 -61.07
N LYS A 234 -12.57 -14.48 -60.07
CA LYS A 234 -12.65 -13.89 -58.71
C LYS A 234 -11.27 -13.76 -58.05
N ASN A 235 -10.34 -14.65 -58.39
CA ASN A 235 -8.97 -14.62 -57.90
C ASN A 235 -7.99 -14.93 -59.05
N PRO A 236 -7.52 -13.91 -59.78
CA PRO A 236 -6.56 -14.06 -60.87
C PRO A 236 -5.27 -14.74 -60.42
N ALA A 237 -4.76 -14.42 -59.23
CA ALA A 237 -3.53 -14.99 -58.68
C ALA A 237 -3.59 -16.52 -58.52
N ARG A 238 -4.75 -17.03 -58.11
CA ARG A 238 -4.97 -18.48 -58.01
C ARG A 238 -5.23 -19.12 -59.37
N THR A 239 -5.92 -18.42 -60.26
CA THR A 239 -6.33 -18.94 -61.57
C THR A 239 -5.13 -19.08 -62.52
N TYR A 240 -4.22 -18.09 -62.50
CA TYR A 240 -3.04 -18.04 -63.36
C TYR A 240 -1.75 -18.29 -62.60
N LYS A 241 -1.79 -19.13 -61.54
CA LYS A 241 -0.72 -19.32 -60.55
C LYS A 241 0.70 -19.43 -61.15
N SER A 242 0.86 -20.10 -62.28
CA SER A 242 2.17 -20.31 -62.93
C SER A 242 2.74 -19.09 -63.66
N LYS A 243 1.88 -18.15 -64.08
CA LYS A 243 2.26 -16.93 -64.82
C LYS A 243 1.91 -15.65 -64.04
N TRP A 244 1.46 -15.80 -62.80
CA TRP A 244 1.05 -14.68 -61.95
C TRP A 244 2.24 -14.12 -61.21
N GLU A 245 2.54 -12.84 -61.44
CA GLU A 245 3.58 -12.13 -60.72
C GLU A 245 2.95 -11.27 -59.61
N ASN A 246 2.27 -10.20 -59.99
CA ASN A 246 1.62 -9.27 -59.07
C ASN A 246 0.48 -8.50 -59.77
N TRP A 247 -0.29 -7.75 -58.97
CA TRP A 247 -1.42 -6.96 -59.49
C TRP A 247 -1.00 -5.86 -60.47
N TYR A 248 0.22 -5.35 -60.38
CA TYR A 248 0.70 -4.25 -61.22
C TYR A 248 0.95 -4.73 -62.65
N VAL A 249 1.63 -5.87 -62.79
CA VAL A 249 1.85 -6.54 -64.08
C VAL A 249 0.51 -6.93 -64.71
N PHE A 250 -0.45 -7.40 -63.90
CA PHE A 250 -1.79 -7.73 -64.39
C PHE A 250 -2.59 -6.48 -64.86
N LEU A 251 -2.55 -5.38 -64.11
CA LEU A 251 -3.37 -4.18 -64.41
C LEU A 251 -2.64 -3.13 -65.28
N GLY A 252 -1.35 -3.33 -65.61
CA GLY A 252 -0.60 -2.41 -66.47
C GLY A 252 -0.36 -1.02 -65.86
N SER A 253 -0.47 -0.90 -64.53
CA SER A 253 -0.24 0.36 -63.82
C SER A 253 1.25 0.50 -63.48
N SER A 254 1.94 1.43 -64.11
CA SER A 254 3.36 1.77 -63.90
C SER A 254 3.59 2.75 -62.73
N VAL A 255 2.58 3.02 -61.91
CA VAL A 255 2.75 3.90 -60.74
C VAL A 255 3.55 3.16 -59.68
N LEU A 256 4.82 3.55 -59.59
CA LEU A 256 5.77 3.27 -58.51
C LEU A 256 5.04 3.08 -57.18
N ASN A 257 5.47 2.05 -56.43
CA ASN A 257 5.26 1.94 -55.00
C ASN A 257 5.41 3.35 -54.41
N ASN A 258 4.30 3.99 -54.00
CA ASN A 258 4.25 5.39 -53.60
C ASN A 258 4.92 5.59 -52.23
N LYS A 259 6.00 4.86 -51.95
CA LYS A 259 6.74 4.79 -50.70
C LYS A 259 8.19 5.21 -50.96
N TYR A 260 8.87 5.67 -49.91
CA TYR A 260 10.29 6.06 -50.02
C TYR A 260 11.16 4.86 -50.47
N PRO A 261 11.96 5.01 -51.54
CA PRO A 261 12.81 3.93 -52.06
C PRO A 261 13.91 3.48 -51.09
N SER A 262 14.50 4.42 -50.34
CA SER A 262 15.59 4.14 -49.40
C SER A 262 15.17 4.31 -47.94
N ILE A 263 15.86 3.60 -47.05
CA ILE A 263 15.61 3.68 -45.61
C ILE A 263 16.03 5.05 -45.06
N GLU A 264 17.05 5.67 -45.66
CA GLU A 264 17.60 6.97 -45.28
C GLU A 264 16.61 8.11 -45.62
N GLU A 265 15.98 8.07 -46.80
CA GLU A 265 14.95 9.03 -47.19
C GLU A 265 13.69 8.90 -46.33
N ALA A 266 13.27 7.65 -46.05
CA ALA A 266 12.15 7.36 -45.18
C ALA A 266 12.41 7.82 -43.73
N GLY A 267 13.63 7.59 -43.24
CA GLY A 267 14.08 8.07 -41.93
C GLY A 267 14.11 9.59 -41.87
N ALA A 268 14.63 10.27 -42.90
CA ALA A 268 14.63 11.72 -43.00
C ALA A 268 13.21 12.32 -43.01
N ALA A 269 12.28 11.69 -43.72
CA ALA A 269 10.87 12.09 -43.70
C ALA A 269 10.24 11.89 -42.31
N ALA A 270 10.51 10.77 -41.65
CA ALA A 270 10.06 10.52 -40.27
C ALA A 270 10.63 11.55 -39.26
N ARG A 271 11.91 11.94 -39.41
CA ARG A 271 12.53 13.03 -38.63
C ARG A 271 11.86 14.37 -38.86
N LYS A 272 11.56 14.69 -40.13
CA LYS A 272 10.88 15.94 -40.51
C LYS A 272 9.47 16.04 -39.93
N LEU A 273 8.79 14.91 -39.75
CA LEU A 273 7.52 14.86 -39.01
C LEU A 273 7.70 15.05 -37.49
N GLY A 274 8.93 14.98 -36.96
CA GLY A 274 9.18 15.07 -35.52
C GLY A 274 8.75 13.82 -34.76
N VAL A 275 8.95 12.64 -35.37
CA VAL A 275 8.68 11.34 -34.74
C VAL A 275 9.91 10.88 -33.97
N PHE A 276 9.79 10.56 -32.68
CA PHE A 276 10.92 10.12 -31.85
C PHE A 276 10.85 8.65 -31.43
N SER A 277 9.73 7.96 -31.69
CA SER A 277 9.50 6.58 -31.25
C SER A 277 8.65 5.78 -32.24
N SER A 278 8.66 4.45 -32.10
CA SER A 278 7.80 3.57 -32.91
C SER A 278 6.32 3.79 -32.67
N PHE A 279 5.92 4.17 -31.45
CA PHE A 279 4.54 4.52 -31.11
C PHE A 279 4.08 5.78 -31.84
N GLU A 280 4.89 6.85 -31.79
CA GLU A 280 4.62 8.08 -32.52
C GLU A 280 4.60 7.86 -34.03
N TYR A 281 5.50 7.01 -34.55
CA TYR A 281 5.51 6.65 -35.96
C TYR A 281 4.20 5.97 -36.35
N ALA A 282 3.73 4.98 -35.59
CA ALA A 282 2.47 4.30 -35.88
C ALA A 282 1.26 5.25 -35.86
N ALA A 283 1.29 6.29 -35.02
CA ALA A 283 0.26 7.32 -34.97
C ALA A 283 0.33 8.29 -36.16
N ARG A 284 1.54 8.70 -36.57
CA ARG A 284 1.75 9.85 -37.46
C ARG A 284 2.26 9.52 -38.86
N TYR A 285 2.63 8.27 -39.16
CA TYR A 285 3.17 7.90 -40.48
C TYR A 285 2.21 8.23 -41.64
N LYS A 286 0.90 8.30 -41.38
CA LYS A 286 -0.11 8.67 -42.39
C LYS A 286 -0.08 10.15 -42.79
N GLU A 287 0.56 11.00 -41.99
CA GLU A 287 0.80 12.42 -42.34
C GLU A 287 1.69 12.54 -43.59
N ASP A 288 2.56 11.55 -43.83
CA ASP A 288 3.30 11.40 -45.07
C ASP A 288 2.86 10.13 -45.82
N PRO A 289 2.07 10.25 -46.91
CA PRO A 289 1.60 9.10 -47.68
C PRO A 289 2.72 8.18 -48.20
N ARG A 290 3.97 8.65 -48.27
CA ARG A 290 5.14 7.88 -48.69
C ARG A 290 5.82 7.08 -47.58
N LEU A 291 5.46 7.28 -46.31
CA LEU A 291 5.95 6.43 -45.23
C LEU A 291 5.22 5.08 -45.21
N PRO A 292 5.94 3.95 -45.12
CA PRO A 292 5.33 2.62 -44.99
C PRO A 292 4.76 2.40 -43.58
N ALA A 293 3.65 1.67 -43.45
CA ALA A 293 3.12 1.32 -42.13
C ALA A 293 4.05 0.38 -41.34
N THR A 294 4.81 -0.46 -42.05
CA THR A 294 5.76 -1.42 -41.48
C THR A 294 7.13 -1.24 -42.14
N PRO A 295 7.93 -0.25 -41.70
CA PRO A 295 9.22 0.05 -42.32
C PRO A 295 10.22 -1.11 -42.23
N ASN A 296 10.17 -1.90 -41.16
CA ASN A 296 11.00 -3.09 -40.99
C ASN A 296 10.80 -4.16 -42.08
N LYS A 297 9.58 -4.28 -42.62
CA LYS A 297 9.30 -5.19 -43.75
C LYS A 297 9.62 -4.55 -45.10
N GLN A 298 9.44 -3.23 -45.21
CA GLN A 298 9.72 -2.51 -46.45
C GLN A 298 11.22 -2.45 -46.75
N TYR A 299 12.05 -2.31 -45.70
CA TYR A 299 13.50 -2.14 -45.81
C TYR A 299 14.27 -3.32 -45.21
N GLU A 300 13.71 -4.53 -45.24
CA GLU A 300 14.25 -5.73 -44.57
C GLU A 300 15.76 -5.96 -44.84
N GLY A 301 16.24 -5.66 -46.05
CA GLY A 301 17.66 -5.80 -46.41
C GLY A 301 18.63 -4.84 -45.68
N ASN A 302 18.16 -3.67 -45.25
CA ASN A 302 18.97 -2.63 -44.60
C ASN A 302 18.45 -2.29 -43.18
N TRP A 303 17.48 -3.05 -42.66
CA TRP A 303 16.86 -2.79 -41.37
C TRP A 303 17.67 -3.36 -40.22
N ILE A 304 18.17 -2.49 -39.34
CA ILE A 304 18.86 -2.90 -38.11
C ILE A 304 17.86 -2.87 -36.95
N ASP A 305 17.43 -1.67 -36.58
CA ASP A 305 16.42 -1.43 -35.56
C ASP A 305 15.69 -0.10 -35.82
N PHE A 306 14.68 0.18 -34.99
CA PHE A 306 13.87 1.37 -35.14
C PHE A 306 14.61 2.66 -34.74
N GLN A 307 15.59 2.59 -33.84
CA GLN A 307 16.36 3.76 -33.42
C GLN A 307 17.26 4.21 -34.57
N ARG A 308 17.98 3.28 -35.22
CA ARG A 308 18.83 3.53 -36.37
C ARG A 308 18.07 4.04 -37.58
N PHE A 309 16.81 3.62 -37.77
CA PHE A 309 15.91 4.16 -38.78
C PHE A 309 15.63 5.67 -38.59
N LEU A 310 15.44 6.10 -37.34
CA LEU A 310 15.15 7.49 -37.02
C LEU A 310 16.40 8.37 -36.99
N LEU A 311 17.53 7.85 -36.53
CA LEU A 311 18.75 8.65 -36.34
C LEU A 311 19.39 9.06 -37.68
N PRO A 312 19.97 10.27 -37.77
CA PRO A 312 20.72 10.67 -38.95
C PRO A 312 22.11 10.03 -38.96
N ASP A 313 22.67 9.83 -40.17
CA ASP A 313 24.06 9.36 -40.34
C ASP A 313 25.09 10.46 -40.10
N LYS A 314 24.70 11.72 -40.30
CA LYS A 314 25.53 12.91 -40.05
C LYS A 314 24.71 13.97 -39.33
N TYR A 315 25.33 14.63 -38.36
CA TYR A 315 24.74 15.71 -37.57
C TYR A 315 25.21 17.05 -38.15
N GLY A 316 24.29 17.82 -38.73
CA GLY A 316 24.59 19.12 -39.35
C GLY A 316 24.35 20.31 -38.44
N SER A 317 23.54 20.13 -37.39
CA SER A 317 23.14 21.18 -36.44
C SER A 317 23.03 20.64 -35.01
N LEU A 318 22.97 21.54 -34.03
CA LEU A 318 22.65 21.15 -32.65
C LEU A 318 21.23 20.59 -32.54
N GLY A 319 20.32 21.03 -33.42
CA GLY A 319 18.97 20.49 -33.54
C GLY A 319 18.92 19.00 -33.86
N ASP A 320 19.82 18.52 -34.73
CA ASP A 320 19.95 17.09 -35.04
C ASP A 320 20.43 16.29 -33.82
N VAL A 321 21.33 16.88 -33.01
CA VAL A 321 21.81 16.27 -31.77
C VAL A 321 20.70 16.21 -30.72
N LYS A 322 19.92 17.30 -30.56
CA LYS A 322 18.73 17.34 -29.70
C LYS A 322 17.70 16.28 -30.12
N TYR A 323 17.48 16.11 -31.43
CA TYR A 323 16.61 15.05 -31.96
C TYR A 323 17.13 13.65 -31.59
N ALA A 324 18.42 13.38 -31.78
CA ALA A 324 19.01 12.10 -31.43
C ALA A 324 18.97 11.81 -29.93
N ILE A 325 19.17 12.81 -29.08
CA ILE A 325 19.02 12.71 -27.62
C ILE A 325 17.61 12.24 -27.26
N LYS A 326 16.57 12.76 -27.92
CA LYS A 326 15.18 12.34 -27.72
C LYS A 326 14.93 10.90 -28.16
N VAL A 327 15.43 10.50 -29.34
CA VAL A 327 15.31 9.12 -29.85
C VAL A 327 16.04 8.11 -28.96
N LEU A 328 17.25 8.46 -28.49
CA LEU A 328 18.10 7.64 -27.64
C LEU A 328 17.73 7.72 -26.15
N LYS A 329 16.82 8.62 -25.78
CA LYS A 329 16.34 8.86 -24.41
C LYS A 329 17.47 9.21 -23.43
N ILE A 330 18.45 9.99 -23.90
CA ILE A 330 19.57 10.46 -23.09
C ILE A 330 19.07 11.56 -22.15
N LYS A 331 19.29 11.42 -20.84
CA LYS A 331 18.77 12.37 -19.84
C LYS A 331 19.79 13.40 -19.36
N ASN A 332 21.08 13.12 -19.50
CA ASN A 332 22.13 13.97 -18.96
C ASN A 332 23.47 13.73 -19.67
N SER A 333 24.46 14.59 -19.38
CA SER A 333 25.79 14.54 -20.00
C SER A 333 26.60 13.27 -19.67
N ARG A 334 26.27 12.56 -18.57
CA ARG A 334 26.91 11.27 -18.26
C ARG A 334 26.37 10.18 -19.17
N GLU A 335 25.05 10.07 -19.27
CA GLU A 335 24.39 9.13 -20.19
C GLU A 335 24.79 9.39 -21.64
N TYR A 336 24.94 10.66 -22.05
CA TYR A 336 25.42 11.00 -23.39
C TYR A 336 26.78 10.35 -23.68
N ARG A 337 27.73 10.45 -22.73
CA ARG A 337 29.07 9.85 -22.87
C ARG A 337 29.03 8.33 -22.89
N ASP A 338 28.11 7.71 -22.16
CA ASP A 338 27.96 6.25 -22.16
C ASP A 338 27.31 5.75 -23.45
N VAL A 339 26.29 6.44 -23.95
CA VAL A 339 25.64 6.11 -25.23
C VAL A 339 26.58 6.34 -26.41
N TYR A 340 27.40 7.39 -26.39
CA TYR A 340 28.43 7.63 -27.41
C TYR A 340 29.37 6.43 -27.61
N LYS A 341 29.75 5.71 -26.53
CA LYS A 341 30.61 4.52 -26.64
C LYS A 341 29.97 3.41 -27.48
N GLY A 342 28.64 3.26 -27.40
CA GLY A 342 27.87 2.28 -28.18
C GLY A 342 27.39 2.79 -29.53
N TYR A 343 27.41 4.10 -29.75
CA TYR A 343 26.97 4.75 -30.98
C TYR A 343 27.93 5.89 -31.39
N PRO A 344 29.08 5.54 -31.99
CA PRO A 344 30.11 6.50 -32.39
C PRO A 344 29.69 7.64 -33.35
N PRO A 345 28.61 7.52 -34.18
CA PRO A 345 28.18 8.64 -35.01
C PRO A 345 27.70 9.87 -34.23
N LEU A 346 27.36 9.72 -32.95
CA LEU A 346 27.01 10.85 -32.09
C LEU A 346 28.27 11.73 -31.86
N PRO A 347 28.19 13.08 -31.93
CA PRO A 347 29.36 13.93 -31.72
C PRO A 347 29.96 13.74 -30.33
N ALA A 348 31.25 13.44 -30.22
CA ALA A 348 31.93 13.24 -28.94
C ALA A 348 31.95 14.51 -28.07
N HIS A 349 32.14 15.66 -28.72
CA HIS A 349 32.24 16.99 -28.12
C HIS A 349 31.29 17.95 -28.84
N PRO A 350 29.96 17.83 -28.64
CA PRO A 350 28.99 18.70 -29.29
C PRO A 350 29.24 20.18 -28.97
N GLU A 351 29.82 20.49 -27.81
CA GLU A 351 30.23 21.84 -27.40
C GLU A 351 31.34 22.44 -28.26
N ARG A 352 32.18 21.60 -28.88
CA ARG A 352 33.25 22.05 -29.79
C ARG A 352 32.79 22.05 -31.24
N VAL A 353 32.03 21.03 -31.64
CA VAL A 353 31.56 20.84 -33.02
C VAL A 353 30.52 21.90 -33.41
N PHE A 354 29.64 22.27 -32.47
CA PHE A 354 28.56 23.25 -32.68
C PHE A 354 28.74 24.47 -31.78
N ALA A 355 29.97 24.97 -31.65
CA ALA A 355 30.31 26.04 -30.69
C ALA A 355 29.46 27.32 -30.85
N SER A 356 28.98 27.64 -32.06
CA SER A 356 28.12 28.80 -32.33
C SER A 356 26.66 28.62 -31.87
N GLU A 357 26.16 27.38 -31.80
CA GLU A 357 24.80 27.05 -31.34
C GLU A 357 24.78 26.57 -29.88
N TRP A 358 25.96 26.26 -29.33
CA TRP A 358 26.11 25.67 -28.01
C TRP A 358 25.85 26.68 -26.89
N ILE A 359 24.98 26.29 -25.96
CA ILE A 359 24.76 27.01 -24.70
C ILE A 359 25.35 26.19 -23.56
N ASP A 360 24.74 25.05 -23.25
CA ASP A 360 25.23 24.09 -22.26
C ASP A 360 24.47 22.74 -22.32
N TRP A 361 24.90 21.79 -21.49
CA TRP A 361 24.33 20.45 -21.41
C TRP A 361 22.87 20.40 -20.93
N TYR A 362 22.41 21.38 -20.14
CA TYR A 362 21.02 21.41 -19.66
C TYR A 362 20.09 21.73 -20.82
N GLU A 363 20.44 22.72 -21.62
CA GLU A 363 19.70 23.10 -22.82
C GLU A 363 19.73 22.03 -23.92
N LEU A 364 20.83 21.27 -24.02
CA LEU A 364 20.94 20.17 -24.98
C LEU A 364 20.07 18.96 -24.58
N CYS A 365 20.09 18.58 -23.30
CA CYS A 365 19.39 17.40 -22.79
C CYS A 365 17.97 17.70 -22.30
N ASP A 366 17.46 18.92 -22.53
CA ASP A 366 16.20 19.43 -21.96
C ASP A 366 16.12 19.20 -20.43
N VAL A 367 17.26 19.29 -19.71
CA VAL A 367 17.33 19.10 -18.26
C VAL A 367 16.93 20.39 -17.56
N VAL A 368 15.92 20.31 -16.70
CA VAL A 368 15.42 21.47 -15.99
C VAL A 368 16.46 21.99 -14.99
N ARG A 369 16.74 23.30 -15.07
CA ARG A 369 17.56 24.00 -14.08
C ARG A 369 16.72 24.40 -12.89
N HIS A 370 16.88 23.67 -11.80
CA HIS A 370 16.23 24.05 -10.56
C HIS A 370 16.72 25.42 -10.08
N TYR A 371 15.86 26.12 -9.35
CA TYR A 371 16.28 27.30 -8.60
C TYR A 371 17.32 26.93 -7.56
N ASP A 372 18.15 27.90 -7.16
CA ASP A 372 19.03 27.70 -6.00
C ASP A 372 18.18 27.59 -4.73
N TYR A 373 18.70 26.97 -3.67
CA TYR A 373 17.96 26.77 -2.41
C TYR A 373 17.32 28.07 -1.90
N SER A 374 18.08 29.18 -1.90
CA SER A 374 17.61 30.49 -1.44
C SER A 374 16.46 31.03 -2.30
N GLN A 375 16.55 30.89 -3.62
CA GLN A 375 15.51 31.32 -4.55
C GLN A 375 14.25 30.48 -4.39
N ALA A 376 14.38 29.15 -4.35
CA ALA A 376 13.26 28.24 -4.18
C ALA A 376 12.55 28.43 -2.83
N SER A 377 13.32 28.62 -1.75
CA SER A 377 12.81 28.92 -0.41
C SER A 377 12.09 30.27 -0.39
N LYS A 378 12.68 31.31 -1.00
CA LYS A 378 12.06 32.64 -1.12
C LYS A 378 10.71 32.56 -1.84
N VAL A 379 10.64 31.88 -2.97
CA VAL A 379 9.38 31.66 -3.70
C VAL A 379 8.35 30.95 -2.82
N ALA A 380 8.76 29.91 -2.08
CA ALA A 380 7.85 29.19 -1.20
C ALA A 380 7.32 30.06 -0.04
N ILE A 381 8.17 30.92 0.53
CA ILE A 381 7.83 31.86 1.62
C ILE A 381 6.90 32.97 1.11
N GLU A 382 7.23 33.61 -0.02
CA GLU A 382 6.44 34.69 -0.60
C GLU A 382 5.03 34.24 -1.01
N ASN A 383 4.89 32.96 -1.38
CA ASN A 383 3.59 32.35 -1.71
C ASN A 383 2.87 31.75 -0.48
N GLY A 384 3.39 31.96 0.74
CA GLY A 384 2.73 31.53 1.98
C GLY A 384 2.53 30.01 2.10
N ILE A 385 3.43 29.22 1.52
CA ILE A 385 3.24 27.76 1.42
C ILE A 385 3.32 27.10 2.79
N ALA A 386 2.25 26.40 3.17
CA ALA A 386 2.10 25.93 4.54
C ALA A 386 2.86 24.64 4.88
N ASN A 387 2.96 23.71 3.95
CA ASN A 387 3.54 22.38 4.17
C ASN A 387 3.99 21.76 2.84
N GLN A 388 4.62 20.59 2.91
CA GLN A 388 5.11 19.85 1.74
C GLN A 388 4.01 19.57 0.70
N ALA A 389 2.79 19.20 1.12
CA ALA A 389 1.71 18.91 0.19
C ALA A 389 1.26 20.16 -0.56
N ALA A 390 1.15 21.29 0.15
CA ALA A 390 0.85 22.59 -0.44
C ALA A 390 1.94 23.02 -1.44
N TYR A 391 3.22 22.75 -1.14
CA TYR A 391 4.32 23.02 -2.06
C TYR A 391 4.23 22.23 -3.37
N ILE A 392 3.96 20.91 -3.26
CA ILE A 392 3.81 20.06 -4.46
C ILE A 392 2.59 20.48 -5.28
N ASN A 393 1.50 20.88 -4.63
CA ASN A 393 0.31 21.39 -5.33
C ASN A 393 0.60 22.73 -6.00
N PHE A 394 1.29 23.65 -5.34
CA PHE A 394 1.73 24.92 -5.92
C PHE A 394 2.56 24.72 -7.20
N ILE A 395 3.48 23.74 -7.22
CA ILE A 395 4.24 23.40 -8.44
C ILE A 395 3.33 22.90 -9.56
N LYS A 396 2.31 22.10 -9.22
CA LYS A 396 1.36 21.59 -10.22
C LYS A 396 0.46 22.69 -10.79
N GLU A 397 0.04 23.62 -9.95
CA GLU A 397 -0.84 24.74 -10.32
C GLU A 397 -0.09 25.80 -11.15
N THR A 398 1.12 26.15 -10.74
CA THR A 398 1.95 27.13 -11.48
C THR A 398 2.61 26.53 -12.71
N GLY A 399 2.84 25.21 -12.73
CA GLY A 399 3.59 24.53 -13.78
C GLY A 399 5.08 24.90 -13.79
N ASP A 400 5.59 25.53 -12.74
CA ASP A 400 6.98 25.96 -12.66
C ASP A 400 7.91 24.76 -12.46
N VAL A 401 8.48 24.30 -13.57
CA VAL A 401 9.39 23.16 -13.60
C VAL A 401 10.70 23.42 -12.85
N ARG A 402 11.10 24.68 -12.63
CA ARG A 402 12.35 25.03 -11.94
C ARG A 402 12.25 24.79 -10.43
N LEU A 403 11.05 24.73 -9.86
CA LEU A 403 10.89 24.31 -8.48
C LEU A 403 10.99 22.78 -8.37
N PRO A 404 11.99 22.24 -7.65
CA PRO A 404 12.14 20.79 -7.53
C PRO A 404 11.01 20.20 -6.69
N ARG A 405 10.41 19.10 -7.14
CA ARG A 405 9.37 18.39 -6.36
C ARG A 405 9.92 17.72 -5.10
N THR A 406 11.21 17.39 -5.09
CA THR A 406 11.96 16.83 -3.96
C THR A 406 13.14 17.76 -3.60
N PRO A 407 12.86 18.94 -2.99
CA PRO A 407 13.90 19.87 -2.57
C PRO A 407 14.94 19.24 -1.63
N ASP A 408 14.54 18.24 -0.86
CA ASP A 408 15.39 17.47 0.06
C ASP A 408 16.46 16.64 -0.64
N GLU A 409 16.16 16.12 -1.83
CA GLU A 409 17.13 15.39 -2.65
C GLU A 409 18.01 16.34 -3.46
N VAL A 410 17.40 17.40 -4.02
CA VAL A 410 18.10 18.37 -4.87
C VAL A 410 19.06 19.25 -4.07
N TYR A 411 18.68 19.65 -2.85
CA TYR A 411 19.47 20.54 -2.00
C TYR A 411 20.16 19.81 -0.84
N LYS A 412 20.45 18.52 -0.99
CA LYS A 412 20.91 17.62 0.08
C LYS A 412 22.00 18.21 1.01
N GLU A 413 22.95 18.96 0.46
CA GLU A 413 24.07 19.54 1.22
C GLU A 413 23.66 20.71 2.14
N VAL A 414 22.64 21.47 1.75
CA VAL A 414 22.14 22.65 2.50
C VAL A 414 20.76 22.42 3.10
N TRP A 415 20.15 21.26 2.83
CA TRP A 415 18.81 20.92 3.26
C TRP A 415 18.77 20.64 4.77
N ILE A 416 17.92 21.38 5.48
CA ILE A 416 17.75 21.22 6.92
C ILE A 416 16.45 20.46 7.24
N ASN A 417 15.31 21.01 6.82
CA ASN A 417 14.00 20.36 6.76
C ASN A 417 12.96 21.32 6.15
N TRP A 418 11.73 20.81 5.97
CA TRP A 418 10.61 21.58 5.44
C TRP A 418 10.25 22.85 6.21
N HIS A 419 10.37 22.89 7.54
CA HIS A 419 10.02 24.10 8.30
C HIS A 419 10.99 25.24 7.93
N VAL A 420 12.29 24.96 7.93
CA VAL A 420 13.31 25.94 7.56
C VAL A 420 13.17 26.37 6.10
N PHE A 421 12.95 25.42 5.18
CA PHE A 421 12.74 25.73 3.76
C PHE A 421 11.52 26.62 3.50
N LEU A 422 10.44 26.42 4.27
CA LEU A 422 9.20 27.19 4.17
C LEU A 422 9.19 28.45 5.06
N GLY A 423 10.30 28.80 5.71
CA GLY A 423 10.38 29.97 6.59
C GLY A 423 9.53 29.86 7.86
N LYS A 424 9.24 28.64 8.32
CA LYS A 424 8.47 28.37 9.55
C LYS A 424 9.38 28.02 10.72
N GLU A 425 8.95 28.36 11.92
CA GLU A 425 9.62 27.91 13.13
C GLU A 425 9.53 26.38 13.27
N GLU A 426 10.66 25.75 13.57
CA GLU A 426 10.70 24.32 13.82
C GLU A 426 9.97 24.01 15.14
N PRO A 427 9.14 22.95 15.18
CA PRO A 427 8.49 22.51 16.41
C PRO A 427 9.49 22.25 17.55
N PHE A 428 9.08 22.49 18.79
CA PHE A 428 9.90 22.18 19.96
C PHE A 428 9.86 20.69 20.27
N THR A 429 10.61 19.90 19.50
CA THR A 429 10.74 18.44 19.67
C THR A 429 12.21 18.04 19.62
N ILE A 430 12.57 16.93 20.28
CA ILE A 430 13.96 16.51 20.49
C ILE A 430 14.71 16.32 19.15
N LYS A 431 14.01 15.90 18.10
CA LYS A 431 14.58 15.65 16.76
C LYS A 431 15.19 16.89 16.09
N TYR A 432 14.83 18.11 16.51
CA TYR A 432 15.37 19.35 15.95
C TYR A 432 16.55 19.91 16.76
N ILE A 433 16.99 19.25 17.83
CA ILE A 433 18.22 19.57 18.54
C ILE A 433 19.38 18.90 17.79
N ARG A 434 20.27 19.72 17.21
CA ARG A 434 21.38 19.28 16.35
C ARG A 434 22.73 19.44 17.05
N LYS A 435 23.78 18.89 16.43
CA LYS A 435 25.18 19.14 16.83
C LYS A 435 25.44 20.66 16.89
N PRO A 436 26.18 21.15 17.89
CA PRO A 436 26.92 20.41 18.92
C PRO A 436 26.09 19.94 20.15
N TYR A 437 24.81 20.27 20.25
CA TYR A 437 23.97 20.06 21.44
C TYR A 437 23.29 18.67 21.51
N CYS A 438 23.85 17.64 20.86
CA CYS A 438 23.23 16.30 20.83
C CYS A 438 23.13 15.66 22.23
N GLU A 439 24.08 15.94 23.13
CA GLU A 439 24.08 15.45 24.51
C GLU A 439 22.85 15.90 25.31
N TRP A 440 22.36 17.12 25.04
CA TRP A 440 21.09 17.59 25.60
C TRP A 440 19.92 16.75 25.09
N ALA A 441 19.87 16.47 23.78
CA ALA A 441 18.81 15.68 23.16
C ALA A 441 18.78 14.25 23.72
N GLU A 442 19.93 13.64 23.93
CA GLU A 442 20.07 12.28 24.48
C GLU A 442 19.67 12.23 25.95
N SER A 443 20.12 13.20 26.75
CA SER A 443 19.79 13.28 28.18
C SER A 443 18.29 13.54 28.39
N ILE A 444 17.68 14.44 27.61
CA ILE A 444 16.23 14.66 27.62
C ILE A 444 15.49 13.38 27.22
N ARG A 445 15.93 12.68 26.16
CA ARG A 445 15.31 11.42 25.73
C ARG A 445 15.38 10.34 26.83
N SER A 446 16.49 10.26 27.55
CA SER A 446 16.66 9.34 28.67
C SER A 446 15.73 9.69 29.85
N PHE A 447 15.62 10.98 30.19
CA PHE A 447 14.72 11.49 31.21
C PHE A 447 13.25 11.22 30.88
N MET A 448 12.83 11.48 29.64
CA MET A 448 11.46 11.29 29.17
C MET A 448 10.99 9.82 29.22
N LYS A 449 11.90 8.83 29.31
CA LYS A 449 11.51 7.41 29.52
C LYS A 449 10.90 7.16 30.91
N LYS A 450 11.23 7.99 31.90
CA LYS A 450 10.78 7.84 33.30
C LYS A 450 9.85 8.96 33.75
N ALA A 451 9.97 10.14 33.15
CA ALA A 451 9.20 11.31 33.53
C ALA A 451 7.73 11.22 33.12
N ARG A 452 6.82 11.69 34.00
CA ARG A 452 5.39 11.89 33.67
C ARG A 452 5.22 13.22 32.93
N GLY A 453 4.39 13.29 31.90
CA GLY A 453 4.07 14.57 31.22
C GLY A 453 4.30 14.64 29.71
N GLY A 454 4.59 13.52 29.04
CA GLY A 454 4.47 13.34 27.59
C GLY A 454 5.00 14.49 26.71
N GLU A 455 4.23 14.86 25.69
CA GLU A 455 4.62 15.83 24.66
C GLU A 455 4.80 17.26 25.18
N SER A 456 4.01 17.68 26.18
CA SER A 456 4.12 19.03 26.74
C SER A 456 5.46 19.23 27.47
N LYS A 457 5.87 18.25 28.26
CA LYS A 457 7.17 18.27 28.97
C LYS A 457 8.33 18.24 27.97
N GLU A 458 8.24 17.43 26.91
CA GLU A 458 9.22 17.46 25.82
C GLU A 458 9.32 18.87 25.21
N SER A 459 8.18 19.47 24.86
CA SER A 459 8.16 20.82 24.30
C SER A 459 8.79 21.86 25.22
N TYR A 460 8.54 21.80 26.53
CA TYR A 460 9.12 22.71 27.49
C TYR A 460 10.65 22.59 27.58
N LEU A 461 11.16 21.36 27.64
CA LEU A 461 12.60 21.11 27.67
C LEU A 461 13.28 21.53 26.36
N CYS A 462 12.63 21.27 25.22
CA CYS A 462 13.16 21.71 23.93
C CYS A 462 13.13 23.24 23.76
N ARG A 463 12.13 23.94 24.34
CA ARG A 463 12.13 25.41 24.43
C ARG A 463 13.32 25.91 25.24
N PHE A 464 13.53 25.33 26.43
CA PHE A 464 14.68 25.67 27.28
C PHE A 464 16.00 25.51 26.54
N VAL A 465 16.23 24.35 25.89
CA VAL A 465 17.48 24.13 25.14
C VAL A 465 17.62 25.11 23.99
N ARG A 466 16.60 25.28 23.13
CA ARG A 466 16.75 26.08 21.90
C ARG A 466 16.74 27.59 22.13
N GLN A 467 15.91 28.08 23.03
CA GLN A 467 15.71 29.52 23.22
C GLN A 467 16.60 30.11 24.33
N TYR A 468 17.12 29.28 25.24
CA TYR A 468 18.05 29.72 26.28
C TYR A 468 19.44 29.11 26.12
N VAL A 469 19.59 27.80 26.22
CA VAL A 469 20.93 27.18 26.18
C VAL A 469 21.68 27.45 24.88
N GLN A 470 21.04 27.21 23.72
CA GLN A 470 21.66 27.42 22.41
C GLN A 470 21.84 28.91 22.08
N LYS A 471 20.86 29.75 22.45
CA LYS A 471 20.88 31.18 22.15
C LYS A 471 21.97 31.94 22.90
N TYR A 472 22.28 31.50 24.13
CA TYR A 472 23.29 32.13 24.99
C TYR A 472 24.53 31.24 25.19
N GLU A 473 24.69 30.19 24.37
CA GLU A 473 25.85 29.29 24.35
C GLU A 473 26.25 28.72 25.73
N LEU A 474 25.26 28.33 26.53
CA LEU A 474 25.42 27.92 27.94
C LEU A 474 25.93 26.47 28.11
N GLY A 475 26.77 25.99 27.19
CA GLY A 475 27.37 24.66 27.21
C GLY A 475 26.67 23.63 26.32
N TYR A 476 27.47 22.72 25.76
CA TYR A 476 27.03 21.71 24.79
C TYR A 476 26.38 20.47 25.42
N SER A 477 26.47 20.31 26.74
CA SER A 477 25.87 19.22 27.49
C SER A 477 25.21 19.72 28.79
N PRO A 478 24.24 18.97 29.34
CA PRO A 478 23.62 19.30 30.63
C PRO A 478 24.62 19.39 31.78
N GLU A 479 25.65 18.54 31.79
CA GLU A 479 26.71 18.53 32.79
C GLU A 479 27.52 19.81 32.74
N ALA A 480 27.93 20.23 31.53
CA ALA A 480 28.67 21.48 31.33
C ALA A 480 27.88 22.69 31.84
N PHE A 481 26.55 22.69 31.66
CA PHE A 481 25.67 23.73 32.20
C PHE A 481 25.59 23.71 33.72
N LEU A 482 25.50 22.52 34.33
CA LEU A 482 25.40 22.35 35.79
C LEU A 482 26.71 22.62 36.53
N THR A 483 27.85 22.53 35.85
CA THR A 483 29.17 22.87 36.41
C THR A 483 29.63 24.28 36.05
N ALA A 484 28.84 25.05 35.28
CA ALA A 484 29.19 26.39 34.87
C ALA A 484 29.04 27.39 36.02
N GLN A 485 30.09 28.18 36.29
CA GLN A 485 30.02 29.26 37.27
C GLN A 485 29.45 30.54 36.65
N GLY A 486 28.57 31.23 37.38
CA GLY A 486 28.11 32.58 37.01
C GLY A 486 27.05 32.63 35.90
N VAL A 487 26.26 31.58 35.69
CA VAL A 487 25.16 31.56 34.70
C VAL A 487 24.17 32.70 34.98
N SER A 488 24.03 33.64 34.04
CA SER A 488 23.08 34.74 34.16
C SER A 488 21.64 34.25 34.01
N LEU A 489 20.79 34.53 34.99
CA LEU A 489 19.38 34.12 35.02
C LEU A 489 18.45 35.12 34.32
N LYS A 490 18.93 36.33 34.01
CA LYS A 490 18.13 37.37 33.32
C LYS A 490 17.54 36.89 31.99
N PRO A 491 18.30 36.23 31.10
CA PRO A 491 17.76 35.82 29.82
C PRO A 491 16.76 34.65 29.93
N PHE A 492 16.86 33.84 30.99
CA PHE A 492 15.85 32.83 31.28
C PHE A 492 14.55 33.47 31.76
N LYS A 493 14.64 34.53 32.58
CA LYS A 493 13.47 35.32 32.99
C LYS A 493 12.75 35.93 31.79
N GLU A 494 13.50 36.56 30.88
CA GLU A 494 12.96 37.13 29.64
C GLU A 494 12.27 36.07 28.76
N LEU A 495 12.85 34.86 28.66
CA LEU A 495 12.23 33.75 27.94
C LEU A 495 10.88 33.37 28.54
N LEU A 496 10.76 33.32 29.86
CA LEU A 496 9.51 33.00 30.54
C LEU A 496 8.48 34.12 30.36
N GLU A 497 8.89 35.39 30.44
CA GLU A 497 8.02 36.54 30.23
C GLU A 497 7.44 36.60 28.80
N GLN A 498 8.18 36.11 27.80
CA GLN A 498 7.73 36.01 26.40
C GLN A 498 6.68 34.91 26.17
N GLN A 499 6.40 34.04 27.14
CA GLN A 499 5.43 32.96 26.97
C GLN A 499 3.99 33.45 27.11
N ALA A 500 3.11 32.98 26.22
CA ALA A 500 1.71 33.42 26.13
C ALA A 500 0.83 33.09 27.36
N SER A 501 1.26 32.20 28.24
CA SER A 501 0.46 31.78 29.41
C SER A 501 1.34 31.44 30.61
N ASP A 502 0.88 31.84 31.79
CA ASP A 502 1.50 31.48 33.07
C ASP A 502 1.54 29.97 33.33
N VAL A 503 0.62 29.20 32.74
CA VAL A 503 0.64 27.74 32.77
C VAL A 503 1.88 27.20 32.06
N ILE A 504 2.23 27.78 30.91
CA ILE A 504 3.44 27.42 30.16
C ILE A 504 4.69 27.84 30.94
N LYS A 505 4.70 29.03 31.55
CA LYS A 505 5.82 29.50 32.39
C LYS A 505 6.11 28.51 33.52
N ARG A 506 5.06 28.13 34.27
CA ARG A 506 5.16 27.12 35.34
C ARG A 506 5.60 25.77 34.80
N GLY A 507 5.01 25.31 33.70
CA GLY A 507 5.34 24.05 33.06
C GLY A 507 6.82 23.96 32.66
N ILE A 508 7.37 25.04 32.08
CA ILE A 508 8.79 25.15 31.75
C ILE A 508 9.65 25.09 33.01
N LEU A 509 9.37 25.92 34.01
CA LEU A 509 10.16 25.97 35.22
C LEU A 509 10.19 24.62 35.97
N VAL A 510 9.04 23.97 36.09
CA VAL A 510 8.92 22.66 36.75
C VAL A 510 9.64 21.58 35.95
N ALA A 511 9.40 21.50 34.64
CA ALA A 511 10.02 20.49 33.78
C ALA A 511 11.55 20.62 33.75
N VAL A 512 12.07 21.85 33.64
CA VAL A 512 13.50 22.12 33.60
C VAL A 512 14.17 21.78 34.92
N ASN A 513 13.59 22.20 36.05
CA ASN A 513 14.13 21.86 37.37
C ASN A 513 14.14 20.34 37.61
N GLU A 514 13.04 19.65 37.30
CA GLU A 514 12.95 18.19 37.44
C GLU A 514 14.00 17.47 36.57
N PHE A 515 14.20 17.95 35.34
CA PHE A 515 15.23 17.41 34.44
C PHE A 515 16.64 17.64 34.97
N LEU A 516 16.99 18.88 35.36
CA LEU A 516 18.32 19.22 35.85
C LEU A 516 18.65 18.49 37.16
N SER A 517 17.68 18.35 38.06
CA SER A 517 17.85 17.55 39.28
C SER A 517 18.05 16.06 38.98
N ASP A 518 17.37 15.49 37.98
CA ASP A 518 17.60 14.10 37.55
C ASP A 518 18.99 13.90 36.94
N VAL A 519 19.50 14.89 36.19
CA VAL A 519 20.88 14.88 35.68
C VAL A 519 21.88 14.94 36.83
N LEU A 520 21.70 15.86 37.80
CA LEU A 520 22.56 15.96 38.98
C LEU A 520 22.64 14.62 39.73
N ARG A 521 21.49 14.02 40.04
CA ARG A 521 21.39 12.76 40.79
C ARG A 521 21.97 11.55 40.06
N LYS A 522 22.01 11.55 38.72
CA LYS A 522 22.46 10.38 37.94
C LYS A 522 23.90 10.48 37.49
N LYS A 523 24.37 11.68 37.20
CA LYS A 523 25.65 11.90 36.52
C LYS A 523 26.65 12.71 37.34
N LEU A 524 26.19 13.44 38.36
CA LEU A 524 27.01 14.36 39.14
C LEU A 524 26.85 14.15 40.65
N SER A 525 26.50 12.94 41.08
CA SER A 525 26.49 12.55 42.49
C SER A 525 27.21 11.23 42.70
N ILE A 526 27.92 11.11 43.82
CA ILE A 526 28.63 9.93 44.28
C ILE A 526 27.85 9.35 45.46
N GLU A 527 27.67 8.03 45.50
CA GLU A 527 27.03 7.34 46.62
C GLU A 527 28.09 7.09 47.71
N ASP A 528 27.82 7.58 48.92
CA ASP A 528 28.68 7.38 50.08
C ASP A 528 28.57 5.93 50.59
N GLU A 529 29.71 5.23 50.67
CA GLU A 529 29.77 3.79 50.98
C GLU A 529 29.35 3.43 52.42
N GLU A 530 29.33 4.38 53.37
CA GLU A 530 28.95 4.16 54.77
C GLU A 530 27.47 4.51 55.04
N THR A 531 26.95 5.53 54.38
CA THR A 531 25.62 6.11 54.67
C THR A 531 24.58 5.83 53.59
N GLY A 532 25.00 5.49 52.36
CA GLY A 532 24.13 5.38 51.20
C GLY A 532 23.56 6.73 50.72
N GLU A 533 24.06 7.86 51.25
CA GLU A 533 23.64 9.19 50.83
C GLU A 533 24.32 9.59 49.51
N LEU A 534 23.55 10.21 48.61
CA LEU A 534 24.07 10.73 47.34
C LEU A 534 24.65 12.13 47.56
N VAL A 535 25.97 12.27 47.51
CA VAL A 535 26.70 13.54 47.63
C VAL A 535 26.97 14.10 46.24
N VAL A 536 26.55 15.35 45.98
CA VAL A 536 26.78 16.03 44.70
C VAL A 536 28.26 16.42 44.56
N ILE A 537 28.84 16.22 43.37
CA ILE A 537 30.24 16.54 43.07
C ILE A 537 30.50 18.05 43.28
N GLU A 538 31.64 18.38 43.88
CA GLU A 538 32.05 19.74 44.19
C GLU A 538 32.04 20.63 42.92
N GLY A 539 31.28 21.74 42.97
CA GLY A 539 31.12 22.68 41.85
C GLY A 539 29.92 22.41 40.93
N ALA A 540 29.19 21.30 41.07
CA ALA A 540 27.95 21.05 40.34
C ALA A 540 26.72 21.57 41.12
N ASN A 541 25.95 22.49 40.54
CA ASN A 541 24.70 22.96 41.14
C ASN A 541 23.63 23.23 40.06
N ASN A 542 22.36 23.26 40.47
CA ASN A 542 21.28 23.71 39.59
C ASN A 542 21.08 25.22 39.77
N PRO A 543 21.48 26.08 38.81
CA PRO A 543 21.36 27.53 38.93
C PRO A 543 19.90 28.02 38.95
N LEU A 544 18.95 27.15 38.59
CA LEU A 544 17.51 27.46 38.54
C LEU A 544 16.72 26.95 39.75
N ALA A 545 17.35 26.27 40.70
CA ALA A 545 16.66 25.65 41.83
C ALA A 545 15.90 26.66 42.71
N ASN A 546 16.49 27.84 42.94
CA ASN A 546 15.90 28.92 43.73
C ASN A 546 15.25 30.01 42.86
N PHE A 547 15.11 29.77 41.56
CA PHE A 547 14.55 30.75 40.66
C PHE A 547 13.02 30.80 40.80
N SER A 548 12.52 31.91 41.36
CA SER A 548 11.08 32.17 41.51
C SER A 548 10.62 33.21 40.49
N VAL A 549 9.39 33.03 40.01
CA VAL A 549 8.67 34.01 39.18
C VAL A 549 7.41 34.41 39.95
N ASP A 550 7.10 35.70 39.99
CA ASP A 550 5.85 36.21 40.55
C ASP A 550 4.70 35.75 39.66
N ILE A 551 4.09 34.62 40.00
CA ILE A 551 2.93 34.09 39.28
C ILE A 551 1.76 34.02 40.24
N GLU A 552 0.72 34.81 40.00
CA GLU A 552 -0.51 34.84 40.82
C GLU A 552 -1.04 33.41 41.06
N ARG A 553 -0.99 32.97 42.32
CA ARG A 553 -1.45 31.65 42.73
C ARG A 553 -2.98 31.59 42.67
N LYS A 554 -3.54 31.15 41.54
CA LYS A 554 -4.81 30.41 41.59
C LYS A 554 -4.51 29.00 42.08
N SER A 555 -4.78 28.76 43.36
CA SER A 555 -4.59 27.47 44.02
C SER A 555 -5.53 26.43 43.42
N SER A 556 -5.02 25.58 42.53
CA SER A 556 -5.58 24.24 42.33
C SER A 556 -4.93 23.34 43.39
N GLY A 557 -5.48 23.35 44.60
CA GLY A 557 -5.04 22.49 45.69
C GLY A 557 -5.36 21.03 45.34
N LEU A 558 -4.37 20.14 45.50
CA LEU A 558 -4.63 18.71 45.66
C LEU A 558 -5.24 18.54 47.06
N ASP A 559 -6.40 17.91 47.16
CA ASP A 559 -7.18 17.80 48.43
C ASP A 559 -6.63 16.76 49.42
N GLU A 560 -5.59 16.00 49.06
CA GLU A 560 -5.06 14.91 49.90
C GLU A 560 -3.53 14.98 50.07
N SER A 561 -3.11 14.86 51.33
CA SER A 561 -1.70 14.71 51.72
C SER A 561 -1.22 13.32 51.32
N ASN A 562 -0.15 13.24 50.53
CA ASN A 562 0.51 11.99 50.12
C ASN A 562 1.59 11.51 51.12
N LYS A 563 1.62 12.09 52.33
CA LYS A 563 2.58 11.70 53.38
C LYS A 563 2.07 10.46 54.13
N PRO A 564 2.95 9.51 54.50
CA PRO A 564 2.57 8.36 55.30
C PRO A 564 1.95 8.79 56.65
N ALA A 565 0.92 8.09 57.10
CA ALA A 565 0.26 8.36 58.36
C ALA A 565 1.26 8.19 59.53
N LEU A 566 1.24 9.13 60.47
CA LEU A 566 2.06 9.03 61.69
C LEU A 566 1.58 7.85 62.53
N ALA A 567 2.49 6.95 62.91
CA ALA A 567 2.12 5.77 63.69
C ALA A 567 1.54 6.16 65.06
N TYR A 568 0.49 5.46 65.49
CA TYR A 568 -0.29 5.78 66.69
C TYR A 568 0.57 5.91 67.96
N GLN A 569 1.62 5.08 68.11
CA GLN A 569 2.53 5.17 69.25
C GLN A 569 3.18 6.54 69.43
N TYR A 570 3.50 7.24 68.32
CA TYR A 570 4.10 8.57 68.38
C TYR A 570 3.05 9.64 68.69
N VAL A 571 1.81 9.44 68.21
CA VAL A 571 0.67 10.30 68.55
C VAL A 571 0.33 10.19 70.04
N ASP A 572 0.27 8.96 70.57
CA ASP A 572 0.03 8.68 72.00
C ASP A 572 1.16 9.25 72.88
N SER A 573 2.42 9.03 72.49
CA SER A 573 3.57 9.58 73.20
C SER A 573 3.55 11.11 73.24
N LEU A 574 3.19 11.76 72.12
CA LEU A 574 3.07 13.21 72.05
C LEU A 574 1.95 13.72 72.96
N ARG A 575 0.78 13.08 72.97
CA ARG A 575 -0.35 13.47 73.83
C ARG A 575 0.01 13.41 75.32
N ARG A 576 0.61 12.28 75.73
CA ARG A 576 1.07 12.08 77.11
C ARG A 576 2.23 12.99 77.51
N TRP A 577 3.02 13.44 76.53
CA TRP A 577 4.04 14.44 76.78
C TRP A 577 3.41 15.81 77.00
N ILE A 578 2.53 16.29 76.11
CA ILE A 578 1.89 17.61 76.22
C ILE A 578 1.05 17.71 77.52
N ILE A 579 0.25 16.69 77.84
CA ILE A 579 -0.51 16.63 79.11
C ILE A 579 -0.22 15.29 79.79
N PRO A 580 0.73 15.26 80.75
CA PRO A 580 1.08 14.06 81.51
C PRO A 580 -0.08 13.53 82.37
N GLU A 581 -0.09 12.21 82.60
CA GLU A 581 -1.07 11.56 83.48
C GLU A 581 -0.90 12.10 84.92
N GLY A 582 -1.89 12.86 85.40
CA GLY A 582 -1.89 13.50 86.72
C GLY A 582 -1.81 15.02 86.72
N ALA A 583 -1.61 15.67 85.56
CA ALA A 583 -1.72 17.13 85.45
C ALA A 583 -3.18 17.57 85.64
N SER A 584 -3.39 18.54 86.53
CA SER A 584 -4.71 19.07 86.89
C SER A 584 -4.87 20.57 86.62
N SER A 585 -3.75 21.28 86.44
CA SER A 585 -3.70 22.70 86.04
C SER A 585 -2.51 22.97 85.13
N PHE A 586 -2.50 24.11 84.43
CA PHE A 586 -1.39 24.51 83.55
C PHE A 586 -0.07 24.71 84.30
N SER A 587 -0.11 24.98 85.62
CA SER A 587 1.10 25.02 86.45
C SER A 587 1.87 23.69 86.51
N ASP A 588 1.19 22.56 86.27
CA ASP A 588 1.82 21.23 86.20
C ASP A 588 2.61 21.03 84.89
N LEU A 589 2.38 21.87 83.87
CA LEU A 589 2.96 21.75 82.52
C LEU A 589 4.29 22.50 82.36
N GLN A 590 5.15 22.45 83.38
CA GLN A 590 6.42 23.19 83.44
C GLN A 590 7.35 22.96 82.24
N HIS A 591 7.28 21.79 81.63
CA HIS A 591 8.08 21.44 80.45
C HIS A 591 7.67 22.24 79.19
N LEU A 592 6.43 22.76 79.12
CA LEU A 592 5.94 23.60 78.03
C LEU A 592 6.27 25.09 78.23
N HIS A 593 6.66 25.49 79.43
CA HIS A 593 6.99 26.89 79.73
C HIS A 593 8.34 27.34 79.14
N ALA A 594 9.14 26.40 78.62
CA ALA A 594 10.46 26.65 78.04
C ALA A 594 10.43 27.35 76.67
N PHE A 595 9.26 27.47 76.02
CA PHE A 595 9.14 28.04 74.69
C PHE A 595 8.82 29.55 74.75
N GLU A 596 9.82 30.39 74.45
CA GLU A 596 9.69 31.86 74.51
C GLU A 596 8.57 32.42 73.63
N ALA A 597 8.23 31.76 72.52
CA ALA A 597 7.17 32.19 71.60
C ALA A 597 5.76 32.16 72.20
N ASP A 598 5.57 31.40 73.29
CA ASP A 598 4.26 31.22 73.93
C ASP A 598 4.01 32.22 75.07
N TRP A 599 4.88 33.21 75.25
CA TRP A 599 4.76 34.22 76.30
C TRP A 599 4.32 35.58 75.76
N ALA A 600 3.24 36.13 76.31
CA ALA A 600 2.72 37.44 75.96
C ALA A 600 2.94 38.45 77.10
N GLU A 601 3.27 39.71 76.78
CA GLU A 601 3.36 40.79 77.78
C GLU A 601 1.96 41.16 78.29
N ILE A 602 1.80 41.33 79.60
CA ILE A 602 0.52 41.71 80.23
C ILE A 602 0.75 42.70 81.38
N ASP A 603 -0.21 43.61 81.58
CA ASP A 603 -0.20 44.53 82.71
C ASP A 603 -0.40 43.78 84.03
N ALA A 604 0.42 44.09 85.02
CA ALA A 604 0.44 43.37 86.30
C ALA A 604 -0.86 43.50 87.11
N GLU A 605 -1.68 44.50 86.82
CA GLU A 605 -2.98 44.72 87.48
C GLU A 605 -4.08 43.75 87.00
N LEU A 606 -3.89 43.11 85.83
CA LEU A 606 -4.85 42.18 85.23
C LEU A 606 -4.60 40.71 85.63
N ILE A 607 -3.61 40.45 86.48
CA ILE A 607 -3.18 39.10 86.85
C ILE A 607 -3.94 38.62 88.09
N ASP A 608 -4.50 37.42 88.00
CA ASP A 608 -5.04 36.70 89.15
C ASP A 608 -4.00 35.73 89.71
N ASP A 609 -3.26 36.16 90.73
CA ASP A 609 -2.24 35.34 91.40
C ASP A 609 -2.80 34.11 92.15
N LYS A 610 -4.14 33.97 92.25
CA LYS A 610 -4.80 32.82 92.91
C LYS A 610 -5.20 31.72 91.94
N ASP A 611 -5.18 31.99 90.64
CA ASP A 611 -5.53 31.03 89.61
C ASP A 611 -4.32 30.12 89.28
N PRO A 612 -4.38 28.80 89.56
CA PRO A 612 -3.30 27.87 89.24
C PRO A 612 -3.06 27.67 87.73
N ASP A 613 -3.94 28.17 86.87
CA ASP A 613 -3.80 28.19 85.42
C ASP A 613 -3.17 29.51 84.89
N CYS A 614 -3.10 30.54 85.74
CA CYS A 614 -2.49 31.83 85.40
C CYS A 614 -0.97 31.82 85.60
N ILE A 615 -0.23 31.32 84.61
CA ILE A 615 1.22 31.18 84.69
C ILE A 615 1.94 32.44 84.24
N ILE A 616 2.76 33.01 85.13
CA ILE A 616 3.47 34.27 84.89
C ILE A 616 4.98 34.15 85.05
N LYS A 617 5.73 34.97 84.31
CA LYS A 617 7.17 35.20 84.54
C LYS A 617 7.51 36.68 84.48
N LYS A 618 8.51 37.11 85.26
CA LYS A 618 8.99 38.49 85.30
C LYS A 618 10.40 38.55 84.70
N GLU A 619 10.53 39.26 83.58
CA GLU A 619 11.81 39.41 82.85
C GLU A 619 12.03 40.88 82.51
N PHE A 620 13.22 41.41 82.82
CA PHE A 620 13.62 42.78 82.47
C PHE A 620 12.62 43.88 82.89
N GLY A 621 11.94 43.71 84.03
CA GLY A 621 10.96 44.66 84.56
C GLY A 621 9.57 44.58 83.92
N LYS A 622 9.34 43.63 83.01
CA LYS A 622 8.04 43.35 82.41
C LYS A 622 7.45 42.05 82.95
N THR A 623 6.13 42.01 83.09
CA THR A 623 5.40 40.80 83.41
C THR A 623 4.87 40.15 82.14
N LYS A 624 5.08 38.84 82.00
CA LYS A 624 4.56 38.05 80.89
C LYS A 624 3.67 36.93 81.42
N ILE A 625 2.61 36.62 80.67
CA ILE A 625 1.71 35.49 80.90
C ILE A 625 1.94 34.42 79.84
N TRP A 626 1.85 33.15 80.22
CA TRP A 626 1.97 32.03 79.31
C TRP A 626 0.65 31.79 78.55
N PHE A 627 0.74 31.53 77.25
CA PHE A 627 -0.40 31.33 76.36
C PHE A 627 -0.54 29.84 76.01
N PRO A 628 -1.44 29.09 76.67
CA PRO A 628 -1.55 27.63 76.51
C PRO A 628 -2.16 27.19 75.17
N VAL A 629 -2.87 28.08 74.47
CA VAL A 629 -3.80 27.72 73.39
C VAL A 629 -3.12 26.94 72.26
N TYR A 630 -1.88 27.26 71.88
CA TYR A 630 -1.18 26.52 70.81
C TYR A 630 -0.95 25.05 71.18
N TRP A 631 -0.61 24.78 72.44
CA TRP A 631 -0.39 23.43 72.93
C TRP A 631 -1.70 22.66 73.10
N ILE A 632 -2.75 23.32 73.59
CA ILE A 632 -4.08 22.72 73.70
C ILE A 632 -4.68 22.42 72.32
N HIS A 633 -4.47 23.30 71.34
CA HIS A 633 -4.89 23.07 69.96
C HIS A 633 -4.14 21.87 69.34
N THR A 634 -2.84 21.75 69.61
CA THR A 634 -2.02 20.60 69.17
C THR A 634 -2.46 19.30 69.86
N TYR A 635 -2.78 19.36 71.15
CA TYR A 635 -3.33 18.24 71.90
C TYR A 635 -4.70 17.80 71.35
N ALA A 636 -5.58 18.74 71.03
CA ALA A 636 -6.86 18.46 70.40
C ALA A 636 -6.68 17.82 69.02
N LEU A 637 -5.79 18.36 68.18
CA LEU A 637 -5.51 17.84 66.84
C LEU A 637 -5.02 16.39 66.84
N THR A 638 -4.30 16.00 67.89
CA THR A 638 -3.80 14.64 68.06
C THR A 638 -4.79 13.72 68.78
N SER A 639 -5.82 14.28 69.43
CA SER A 639 -6.82 13.54 70.22
C SER A 639 -8.10 13.25 69.45
N VAL A 640 -8.47 14.08 68.46
CA VAL A 640 -9.71 13.91 67.67
C VAL A 640 -9.42 13.87 66.16
N PRO A 641 -10.22 13.14 65.37
CA PRO A 641 -10.08 13.09 63.91
C PRO A 641 -10.66 14.35 63.25
N ALA A 642 -10.19 15.54 63.65
CA ALA A 642 -10.59 16.82 63.10
C ALA A 642 -9.44 17.46 62.32
N ARG A 643 -9.76 18.25 61.29
CA ARG A 643 -8.75 19.07 60.60
C ARG A 643 -8.39 20.26 61.48
N GLY A 644 -7.13 20.70 61.50
CA GLY A 644 -6.71 21.83 62.34
C GLY A 644 -7.53 23.10 62.15
N ARG A 645 -8.02 23.34 60.93
CA ARG A 645 -8.93 24.47 60.66
C ARG A 645 -10.30 24.34 61.34
N GLN A 646 -10.81 23.12 61.51
CA GLN A 646 -12.08 22.87 62.20
C GLN A 646 -11.95 23.09 63.70
N ILE A 647 -10.81 22.75 64.29
CA ILE A 647 -10.56 22.99 65.72
C ILE A 647 -10.43 24.49 65.98
N ALA A 648 -9.72 25.22 65.12
CA ALA A 648 -9.62 26.68 65.20
C ALA A 648 -10.96 27.43 65.05
N TYR A 649 -11.96 26.80 64.41
CA TYR A 649 -13.30 27.39 64.24
C TYR A 649 -14.30 26.97 65.34
N ASN A 650 -13.93 26.04 66.21
CA ASN A 650 -14.72 25.67 67.39
C ASN A 650 -14.34 26.54 68.59
N ASP A 651 -14.11 27.82 68.36
CA ASP A 651 -13.95 28.80 69.43
C ASP A 651 -15.30 29.00 70.13
N SER A 652 -15.33 28.98 71.46
CA SER A 652 -16.52 29.23 72.28
C SER A 652 -16.99 30.69 72.21
N GLY A 653 -16.29 31.55 71.47
CA GLY A 653 -16.61 32.99 71.33
C GLY A 653 -16.09 33.80 72.52
N GLU A 654 -15.23 33.22 73.35
CA GLU A 654 -14.67 33.85 74.55
C GLU A 654 -13.69 34.98 74.21
N GLY A 655 -13.19 35.01 72.97
CA GLY A 655 -12.39 36.10 72.41
C GLY A 655 -13.17 37.13 71.59
N ASP A 656 -14.49 36.99 71.45
CA ASP A 656 -15.32 37.94 70.70
C ASP A 656 -15.60 39.21 71.53
N VAL A 657 -15.63 40.36 70.87
CA VAL A 657 -15.84 41.67 71.51
C VAL A 657 -17.22 41.77 72.17
N ASP A 658 -18.19 41.04 71.64
CA ASP A 658 -19.57 40.98 72.11
C ASP A 658 -19.94 39.52 72.42
N VAL A 659 -20.18 39.22 73.70
CA VAL A 659 -20.65 37.89 74.13
C VAL A 659 -22.18 37.85 74.00
N ALA A 660 -22.71 36.82 73.32
CA ALA A 660 -24.15 36.65 73.20
C ALA A 660 -24.77 36.24 74.57
N GLU A 661 -25.61 37.10 75.14
CA GLU A 661 -26.46 36.71 76.28
C GLU A 661 -27.53 35.72 75.82
N ILE A 662 -27.44 34.48 76.28
CA ILE A 662 -28.43 33.45 76.03
C ILE A 662 -29.56 33.61 77.07
N GLU A 663 -30.65 34.28 76.69
CA GLU A 663 -31.90 34.20 77.47
C GLU A 663 -32.54 32.82 77.26
N GLY A 664 -32.33 31.93 78.24
CA GLY A 664 -33.04 30.66 78.35
C GLY A 664 -32.12 29.44 78.26
N GLY A 665 -31.77 28.89 79.43
CA GLY A 665 -30.99 27.66 79.53
C GLY A 665 -31.72 26.44 78.96
N GLY A 666 -30.93 25.57 78.34
CA GLY A 666 -31.27 24.21 77.93
C GLY A 666 -30.01 23.37 77.84
#